data_AF-A0AAP0B1U2-F1
#
_entry.id   AF-A0AAP0B1U2-F1
#
_cell.length_a   1.000
_cell.length_b   1.000
_cell.length_c   1.000
_cell.angle_alpha   90.00
_cell.angle_beta   90.00
_cell.angle_gamma   90.00
#
_symmetry.space_group_name_H-M   'P 1'
#
loop_
_entity.id
_entity.type
_entity.pdbx_description
1 polymer ?
#
loop_
_entity_poly.entity_id
_entity_poly.type
_entity_poly.pdbx_seq_one_letter_code
_entity_poly.pdbx_strand_id
1 'polypeptide(L)'
;MTIAFGRFIKEENDLFDSMDDWLRRDRFVFVGWSGLLLFPCAYFALGGWFTGTTFVTSWYTHGLASSYLEGCNFLTAAVSTPANSLAHSLLLLWGPEAQGDFTRWCQLGGLWTFVALHGAFGLIGFMLRQFELARSVQLRPYNAIAFSAPIAVFVSVFLIYPLGQSGWFFAPSFGVAAIFRFILFFQGFHNWTLNPFHMMGVAGVLGAALLCAIHGATVENTLFEDGDGANTFRAFNPTQAEETYSMVTANRFWSQIFGVAFSNKRWLHFFMLFVPVTGLWMSAIGVVGLALNLRAYDFVSQEIRAAEDPEFETFYTKNILLNEGIRAWMAAQDQPHENLIFPEEVLPRVGRDQETTGFAWWAGNARLINLSGKLLGAHVAHAGLIVFWAGAMNLFEVAHFVPEKPMYEQGLILLPHLATLGWGVGPGGEVIDTFPYFVSGVLHLISSAVLGFGGIYHALLGPETLEESFPFFGYVWKDRNKMTTILGIHLILLGIGAFLLVLKALYFGGVYDTWAPGGGDVRKITNLTLNPSVIFGYLLKSPFGGEGWIVSVDDLEDIIGGHVWLGSICILGGIWHILTKPFAWARRAFVWSGEAYLSYSLGALSVFGFIACCFVWFNNTAYPSEFYGPTGPEASQAQAFTFLVRDQRLGANVGSAQGPTGLGKYLMRSPTGEVIFGGETMRFWDLRAP
;
A
#
# COMPACT_ATOMS: atom_id res chain seq x y z
N MET A 1 30.45 53.33 -8.83
CA MET A 1 30.12 54.76 -9.02
C MET A 1 29.20 55.15 -7.88
N THR A 2 29.72 55.96 -6.97
CA THR A 2 29.11 56.39 -5.71
C THR A 2 27.97 57.35 -5.99
N ILE A 3 26.74 57.05 -5.53
CA ILE A 3 25.64 58.02 -5.51
C ILE A 3 25.29 58.25 -4.04
N ALA A 4 25.58 59.47 -3.58
CA ALA A 4 25.26 59.97 -2.26
C ALA A 4 23.74 60.13 -2.13
N PHE A 5 23.14 59.46 -1.14
CA PHE A 5 21.80 59.81 -0.67
C PHE A 5 21.94 60.88 0.41
N GLY A 6 21.27 62.01 0.15
CA GLY A 6 21.19 63.15 1.04
C GLY A 6 20.66 62.76 2.42
N ARG A 7 21.23 63.44 3.41
CA ARG A 7 20.86 63.44 4.81
C ARG A 7 19.39 63.88 4.93
N PHE A 8 18.47 62.92 5.06
CA PHE A 8 17.14 63.22 5.60
C PHE A 8 17.29 63.38 7.12
N ILE A 9 16.89 64.55 7.60
CA ILE A 9 16.75 64.85 9.02
C ILE A 9 15.67 63.89 9.55
N LYS A 10 16.06 63.04 10.50
CA LYS A 10 15.16 62.12 11.20
C LYS A 10 14.21 62.98 12.04
N GLU A 11 12.99 63.22 11.55
CA GLU A 11 11.87 63.48 12.44
C GLU A 11 11.71 62.25 13.35
N GLU A 12 11.37 62.45 14.62
CA GLU A 12 11.23 61.37 15.60
C GLU A 12 10.43 60.22 14.99
N ASN A 13 10.99 59.00 14.97
CA ASN A 13 10.24 57.81 14.57
C ASN A 13 8.94 57.77 15.39
N ASP A 14 7.79 57.90 14.73
CA ASP A 14 6.51 57.74 15.41
C ASP A 14 6.40 56.31 15.97
N LEU A 15 5.52 56.11 16.94
CA LEU A 15 5.29 54.82 17.59
C LEU A 15 5.00 53.72 16.55
N PHE A 16 4.31 54.06 15.46
CA PHE A 16 4.02 53.15 14.36
C PHE A 16 5.29 52.61 13.69
N ASP A 17 6.23 53.48 13.31
CA ASP A 17 7.46 53.09 12.62
C ASP A 17 8.35 52.25 13.53
N SER A 18 8.44 52.63 14.80
CA SER A 18 9.19 51.86 15.81
C SER A 18 8.61 50.45 16.01
N MET A 19 7.29 50.31 15.91
CA MET A 19 6.61 49.01 16.01
C MET A 19 6.74 48.18 14.73
N ASP A 20 6.64 48.80 13.54
CA ASP A 20 6.88 48.14 12.24
C ASP A 20 8.31 47.56 12.18
N ASP A 21 9.31 48.35 12.58
CA ASP A 21 10.71 47.93 12.68
C ASP A 21 10.88 46.71 13.61
N TRP A 22 10.17 46.69 14.75
CA TRP A 22 10.24 45.57 15.67
C TRP A 22 9.57 44.31 15.11
N LEU A 23 8.39 44.46 14.50
CA LEU A 23 7.60 43.36 13.94
C LEU A 23 8.31 42.71 12.76
N ARG A 24 8.98 43.48 11.90
CA ARG A 24 9.66 43.01 10.69
C ARG A 24 11.10 42.56 10.90
N ARG A 25 11.59 42.60 12.14
CA ARG A 25 12.96 42.21 12.46
C ARG A 25 13.24 40.78 12.00
N ASP A 26 14.40 40.58 11.39
CA ASP A 26 14.89 39.26 11.02
C ASP A 26 15.18 38.43 12.28
N ARG A 27 14.51 37.28 12.39
CA ARG A 27 14.46 36.40 13.55
C ARG A 27 14.14 34.99 13.08
N PHE A 28 14.47 34.01 13.92
CA PHE A 28 14.15 32.59 13.68
C PHE A 28 12.68 32.36 13.26
N VAL A 29 11.75 33.01 13.96
CA VAL A 29 10.34 33.09 13.54
C VAL A 29 10.03 34.56 13.24
N PHE A 30 9.95 34.89 11.95
CA PHE A 30 9.48 36.20 11.50
C PHE A 30 8.10 36.49 12.12
N VAL A 31 7.84 37.71 12.60
CA VAL A 31 6.54 38.06 13.18
C VAL A 31 5.67 38.74 12.14
N GLY A 32 6.03 39.95 11.73
CA GLY A 32 5.26 40.79 10.81
C GLY A 32 3.92 41.26 11.40
N TRP A 33 3.27 42.20 10.71
CA TRP A 33 1.91 42.62 11.05
C TRP A 33 0.92 41.45 10.92
N SER A 34 1.12 40.60 9.93
CA SER A 34 0.35 39.38 9.74
C SER A 34 0.43 38.42 10.93
N GLY A 35 1.56 38.40 11.63
CA GLY A 35 1.79 37.58 12.82
C GLY A 35 0.83 37.89 13.98
N LEU A 36 0.40 39.15 14.10
CA LEU A 36 -0.55 39.56 15.14
C LEU A 36 -1.92 38.88 15.00
N LEU A 37 -2.31 38.51 13.77
CA LEU A 37 -3.51 37.71 13.51
C LEU A 37 -3.17 36.21 13.50
N LEU A 38 -2.13 35.82 12.76
CA LEU A 38 -1.79 34.42 12.52
C LEU A 38 -1.51 33.66 13.82
N PHE A 39 -0.59 34.14 14.65
CA PHE A 39 -0.12 33.37 15.81
C PHE A 39 -1.22 33.08 16.83
N PRO A 40 -1.99 34.05 17.33
CA PRO A 40 -3.05 33.74 18.29
C PRO A 40 -4.11 32.83 17.67
N CYS A 41 -4.55 33.09 16.43
CA CYS A 41 -5.59 32.30 15.78
C CYS A 41 -5.14 30.86 15.48
N ALA A 42 -3.94 30.66 14.93
CA ALA A 42 -3.40 29.32 14.68
C ALA A 42 -3.15 28.56 15.99
N TYR A 43 -2.63 29.24 17.02
CA TYR A 43 -2.42 28.64 18.33
C TYR A 43 -3.74 28.19 18.97
N PHE A 44 -4.77 29.03 18.93
CA PHE A 44 -6.08 28.67 19.47
C PHE A 44 -6.79 27.58 18.68
N ALA A 45 -6.72 27.59 17.34
CA ALA A 45 -7.30 26.53 16.52
C ALA A 45 -6.63 25.17 16.80
N LEU A 46 -5.30 25.14 16.79
CA LEU A 46 -4.55 23.90 17.03
C LEU A 46 -4.68 23.43 18.49
N GLY A 47 -4.57 24.35 19.44
CA GLY A 47 -4.72 24.07 20.88
C GLY A 47 -6.14 23.61 21.23
N GLY A 48 -7.16 24.22 20.64
CA GLY A 48 -8.56 23.80 20.78
C GLY A 48 -8.80 22.40 20.24
N TRP A 49 -8.19 22.06 19.09
CA TRP A 49 -8.26 20.71 18.53
C TRP A 49 -7.59 19.66 19.44
N PHE A 50 -6.37 19.92 19.92
CA PHE A 50 -5.68 19.02 20.85
C PHE A 50 -6.45 18.88 22.17
N THR A 51 -6.95 19.98 22.71
CA THR A 51 -7.73 19.95 23.96
C THR A 51 -9.01 19.14 23.80
N GLY A 52 -9.74 19.36 22.70
CA GLY A 52 -11.00 18.66 22.44
C GLY A 52 -10.79 17.15 22.21
N THR A 53 -9.88 16.78 21.31
CA THR A 53 -9.56 15.36 21.03
C THR A 53 -8.95 14.63 22.23
N THR A 54 -8.37 15.35 23.18
CA THR A 54 -7.79 14.72 24.38
C THR A 54 -8.81 14.56 25.50
N PHE A 55 -9.66 15.56 25.74
CA PHE A 55 -10.44 15.64 26.98
C PHE A 55 -11.95 15.80 26.81
N VAL A 56 -12.46 16.15 25.62
CA VAL A 56 -13.85 16.59 25.46
C VAL A 56 -14.72 15.56 24.75
N THR A 57 -15.85 15.28 25.39
CA THR A 57 -16.86 14.35 24.89
C THR A 57 -17.78 14.98 23.84
N SER A 58 -18.32 14.14 22.96
CA SER A 58 -19.40 14.47 22.02
C SER A 58 -20.73 13.83 22.45
N TRP A 59 -20.82 13.36 23.69
CA TRP A 59 -22.00 12.64 24.20
C TRP A 59 -23.29 13.48 24.10
N TYR A 60 -23.21 14.77 24.43
CA TYR A 60 -24.37 15.66 24.46
C TYR A 60 -24.77 16.23 23.09
N THR A 61 -23.87 16.16 22.11
CA THR A 61 -24.11 16.68 20.76
C THR A 61 -24.42 15.59 19.74
N HIS A 62 -23.76 14.43 19.86
CA HIS A 62 -23.84 13.30 18.92
C HIS A 62 -24.10 11.95 19.58
N GLY A 63 -24.08 11.83 20.91
CA GLY A 63 -24.15 10.53 21.59
C GLY A 63 -22.89 9.68 21.42
N LEU A 64 -21.73 10.31 21.19
CA LEU A 64 -20.46 9.64 20.89
C LEU A 64 -19.39 9.93 21.95
N ALA A 65 -18.57 8.91 22.25
CA ALA A 65 -17.25 9.13 22.82
C ALA A 65 -16.32 9.68 21.73
N SER A 66 -15.52 10.69 22.04
CA SER A 66 -14.71 11.38 21.01
C SER A 66 -13.32 11.82 21.48
N SER A 67 -12.89 11.38 22.66
CA SER A 67 -11.60 11.81 23.23
C SER A 67 -10.73 10.66 23.72
N TYR A 68 -9.42 10.89 23.82
CA TYR A 68 -8.49 9.95 24.44
C TYR A 68 -8.90 9.62 25.88
N LEU A 69 -9.43 10.60 26.62
CA LEU A 69 -9.97 10.42 27.97
C LEU A 69 -11.10 9.39 28.03
N GLU A 70 -11.91 9.30 26.98
CA GLU A 70 -13.02 8.33 26.86
C GLU A 70 -12.60 7.00 26.20
N GLY A 71 -11.32 6.85 25.83
CA GLY A 71 -10.77 5.63 25.23
C GLY A 71 -10.73 5.61 23.70
N CYS A 72 -10.99 6.74 23.02
CA CYS A 72 -10.74 6.84 21.58
C CYS A 72 -9.24 6.75 21.26
N ASN A 73 -8.90 6.33 20.04
CA ASN A 73 -7.54 6.39 19.50
C ASN A 73 -7.37 7.57 18.54
N PHE A 74 -6.17 7.74 17.97
CA PHE A 74 -5.88 8.85 17.06
C PHE A 74 -6.82 8.91 15.85
N LEU A 75 -7.31 7.76 15.37
CA LEU A 75 -8.22 7.69 14.24
C LEU A 75 -9.65 8.08 14.64
N THR A 76 -10.08 7.73 15.85
CA THR A 76 -11.49 7.89 16.27
C THR A 76 -11.76 9.14 17.11
N ALA A 77 -10.73 9.78 17.67
CA ALA A 77 -10.90 11.04 18.43
C ALA A 77 -11.28 12.20 17.50
N ALA A 78 -12.16 13.10 17.96
CA ALA A 78 -12.64 14.23 17.18
C ALA A 78 -13.10 15.40 18.08
N VAL A 79 -12.97 16.63 17.56
CA VAL A 79 -13.78 17.76 18.06
C VAL A 79 -15.06 17.81 17.21
N SER A 80 -16.17 17.34 17.79
CA SER A 80 -17.42 17.21 17.05
C SER A 80 -18.24 18.49 17.02
N THR A 81 -19.05 18.63 15.97
CA THR A 81 -19.96 19.76 15.76
C THR A 81 -20.98 19.91 16.90
N PRO A 82 -21.53 21.13 17.12
CA PRO A 82 -22.66 21.34 18.01
C PRO A 82 -23.90 20.55 17.59
N ALA A 83 -24.81 20.29 18.53
CA ALA A 83 -26.10 19.64 18.25
C ALA A 83 -26.92 20.45 17.22
N ASN A 84 -27.76 19.78 16.42
CA ASN A 84 -28.56 20.45 15.37
C ASN A 84 -29.51 21.53 15.93
N SER A 85 -29.96 21.40 17.19
CA SER A 85 -30.79 22.41 17.87
C SER A 85 -30.09 23.77 18.07
N LEU A 86 -28.76 23.82 17.99
CA LEU A 86 -27.98 25.05 18.08
C LEU A 86 -27.84 25.77 16.73
N ALA A 87 -28.37 25.19 15.65
CA ALA A 87 -28.37 25.73 14.30
C ALA A 87 -26.99 26.31 13.93
N HIS A 88 -26.93 27.60 13.61
CA HIS A 88 -25.70 28.31 13.24
C HIS A 88 -25.20 29.27 14.32
N SER A 89 -25.56 29.04 15.59
CA SER A 89 -25.04 29.89 16.68
C SER A 89 -23.51 29.95 16.63
N LEU A 90 -22.95 31.15 16.77
CA LEU A 90 -21.49 31.30 16.90
C LEU A 90 -20.96 30.58 18.15
N LEU A 91 -21.87 30.26 19.09
CA LEU A 91 -21.61 29.52 20.31
C LEU A 91 -20.40 30.10 21.04
N LEU A 92 -20.45 31.41 21.26
CA LEU A 92 -19.39 32.14 21.97
C LEU A 92 -19.42 31.72 23.45
N LEU A 93 -18.26 31.67 24.11
CA LEU A 93 -18.19 31.31 25.53
C LEU A 93 -19.07 32.24 26.41
N TRP A 94 -19.08 33.54 26.08
CA TRP A 94 -19.93 34.55 26.72
C TRP A 94 -21.32 34.69 26.07
N GLY A 95 -21.64 33.83 25.11
CA GLY A 95 -22.91 33.81 24.39
C GLY A 95 -24.07 33.32 25.27
N PRO A 96 -25.32 33.47 24.81
CA PRO A 96 -26.52 33.13 25.58
C PRO A 96 -26.65 31.63 25.89
N GLU A 97 -26.02 30.75 25.12
CA GLU A 97 -26.07 29.30 25.31
C GLU A 97 -25.18 28.82 26.46
N ALA A 98 -23.99 29.42 26.60
CA ALA A 98 -22.99 29.03 27.59
C ALA A 98 -22.91 29.97 28.80
N GLN A 99 -23.25 31.26 28.63
CA GLN A 99 -23.31 32.27 29.70
C GLN A 99 -22.02 32.35 30.55
N GLY A 100 -20.87 32.12 29.94
CA GLY A 100 -19.56 32.11 30.60
C GLY A 100 -19.17 30.78 31.25
N ASP A 101 -20.04 29.77 31.27
CA ASP A 101 -19.71 28.44 31.77
C ASP A 101 -18.91 27.65 30.72
N PHE A 102 -17.60 27.55 30.95
CA PHE A 102 -16.67 26.83 30.06
C PHE A 102 -16.98 25.33 29.95
N THR A 103 -17.45 24.69 31.02
CA THR A 103 -17.75 23.25 31.00
C THR A 103 -18.95 23.00 30.11
N ARG A 104 -20.02 23.79 30.29
CA ARG A 104 -21.21 23.71 29.45
C ARG A 104 -20.90 24.05 28.00
N TRP A 105 -20.09 25.09 27.76
CA TRP A 105 -19.63 25.44 26.43
C TRP A 105 -18.94 24.27 25.71
N CYS A 106 -18.03 23.55 26.38
CA CYS A 106 -17.41 22.34 25.84
C CYS A 106 -18.44 21.25 25.53
N GLN A 107 -19.38 20.99 26.46
CA GLN A 107 -20.43 19.98 26.28
C GLN A 107 -21.39 20.31 25.13
N LEU A 108 -21.63 21.59 24.84
CA LEU A 108 -22.48 22.05 23.74
C LEU A 108 -21.78 22.04 22.37
N GLY A 109 -20.50 21.64 22.30
CA GLY A 109 -19.71 21.65 21.06
C GLY A 109 -19.05 23.00 20.75
N GLY A 110 -18.91 23.89 21.73
CA GLY A 110 -18.29 25.21 21.58
C GLY A 110 -16.87 25.18 21.02
N LEU A 111 -16.10 24.14 21.33
CA LEU A 111 -14.76 23.95 20.76
C LEU A 111 -14.77 23.81 19.23
N TRP A 112 -15.85 23.32 18.62
CA TRP A 112 -15.91 23.21 17.17
C TRP A 112 -15.96 24.59 16.50
N THR A 113 -16.85 25.49 16.94
CA THR A 113 -16.90 26.86 16.38
C THR A 113 -15.65 27.64 16.74
N PHE A 114 -15.07 27.41 17.92
CA PHE A 114 -13.78 27.99 18.30
C PHE A 114 -12.67 27.60 17.33
N VAL A 115 -12.51 26.30 17.03
CA VAL A 115 -11.49 25.80 16.10
C VAL A 115 -11.77 26.27 14.67
N ALA A 116 -13.02 26.21 14.21
CA ALA A 116 -13.40 26.62 12.86
C ALA A 116 -13.15 28.12 12.61
N LEU A 117 -13.58 29.00 13.53
CA LEU A 117 -13.44 30.45 13.38
C LEU A 117 -12.00 30.91 13.56
N HIS A 118 -11.29 30.46 14.60
CA HIS A 118 -9.87 30.78 14.75
C HIS A 118 -9.04 30.16 13.63
N GLY A 119 -9.40 28.97 13.14
CA GLY A 119 -8.79 28.36 11.96
C GLY A 119 -8.95 29.24 10.72
N ALA A 120 -10.16 29.74 10.44
CA ALA A 120 -10.42 30.64 9.33
C ALA A 120 -9.57 31.92 9.40
N PHE A 121 -9.56 32.60 10.55
CA PHE A 121 -8.72 33.80 10.75
C PHE A 121 -7.22 33.49 10.71
N GLY A 122 -6.80 32.32 11.19
CA GLY A 122 -5.43 31.83 11.08
C GLY A 122 -4.99 31.64 9.63
N LEU A 123 -5.84 31.06 8.79
CA LEU A 123 -5.59 30.92 7.35
C LEU A 123 -5.49 32.28 6.65
N ILE A 124 -6.35 33.25 7.01
CA ILE A 124 -6.23 34.64 6.52
C ILE A 124 -4.89 35.24 6.95
N GLY A 125 -4.52 35.10 8.22
CA GLY A 125 -3.23 35.54 8.74
C GLY A 125 -2.04 34.91 8.02
N PHE A 126 -2.13 33.63 7.67
CA PHE A 126 -1.08 32.93 6.92
C PHE A 126 -0.94 33.44 5.49
N MET A 127 -2.05 33.69 4.79
CA MET A 127 -2.02 34.29 3.45
C MET A 127 -1.45 35.71 3.47
N LEU A 128 -1.84 36.52 4.46
CA LEU A 128 -1.28 37.86 4.68
C LEU A 128 0.22 37.79 4.96
N ARG A 129 0.68 36.80 5.72
CA ARG A 129 2.11 36.56 5.97
C ARG A 129 2.87 36.23 4.70
N GLN A 130 2.31 35.42 3.81
CA GLN A 130 2.93 35.12 2.52
C GLN A 130 3.07 36.39 1.65
N PHE A 131 2.07 37.28 1.66
CA PHE A 131 2.18 38.59 0.99
C PHE A 131 3.22 39.50 1.64
N GLU A 132 3.23 39.59 2.96
CA GLU A 132 4.16 40.43 3.72
C GLU A 132 5.61 39.99 3.50
N LEU A 133 5.90 38.69 3.61
CA LEU A 133 7.22 38.13 3.32
C LEU A 133 7.63 38.35 1.87
N ALA A 134 6.75 38.04 0.90
CA ALA A 134 7.04 38.25 -0.52
C ALA A 134 7.40 39.72 -0.82
N ARG A 135 6.69 40.67 -0.19
CA ARG A 135 7.01 42.10 -0.31
C ARG A 135 8.35 42.45 0.36
N SER A 136 8.62 41.94 1.55
CA SER A 136 9.87 42.21 2.29
C SER A 136 11.11 41.66 1.57
N VAL A 137 11.01 40.49 0.92
CA VAL A 137 12.11 39.88 0.15
C VAL A 137 12.03 40.17 -1.36
N GLN A 138 11.15 41.07 -1.78
CA GLN A 138 10.98 41.53 -3.18
C GLN A 138 10.68 40.40 -4.20
N LEU A 139 9.93 39.37 -3.78
CA LEU A 139 9.42 38.31 -4.64
C LEU A 139 7.96 38.56 -5.08
N ARG A 140 7.57 37.96 -6.21
CA ARG A 140 6.17 37.98 -6.67
C ARG A 140 5.32 37.05 -5.79
N PRO A 141 4.11 37.45 -5.35
CA PRO A 141 3.36 36.72 -4.31
C PRO A 141 2.57 35.50 -4.83
N TYR A 142 3.15 34.69 -5.73
CA TYR A 142 2.46 33.51 -6.29
C TYR A 142 2.12 32.45 -5.24
N ASN A 143 2.94 32.32 -4.19
CA ASN A 143 2.65 31.40 -3.09
C ASN A 143 1.37 31.82 -2.33
N ALA A 144 1.17 33.12 -2.10
CA ALA A 144 -0.04 33.64 -1.48
C ALA A 144 -1.27 33.38 -2.37
N ILE A 145 -1.14 33.61 -3.69
CA ILE A 145 -2.20 33.32 -4.67
C ILE A 145 -2.54 31.82 -4.67
N ALA A 146 -1.54 30.93 -4.65
CA ALA A 146 -1.78 29.49 -4.59
C ALA A 146 -2.50 29.09 -3.30
N PHE A 147 -2.20 29.74 -2.18
CA PHE A 147 -2.84 29.48 -0.89
C PHE A 147 -4.32 29.91 -0.82
N SER A 148 -4.82 30.63 -1.83
CA SER A 148 -6.26 30.87 -1.98
C SER A 148 -7.09 29.59 -2.13
N ALA A 149 -6.51 28.54 -2.72
CA ALA A 149 -7.20 27.25 -2.89
C ALA A 149 -7.50 26.55 -1.54
N PRO A 150 -6.52 26.38 -0.62
CA PRO A 150 -6.79 25.95 0.75
C PRO A 150 -7.86 26.78 1.47
N ILE A 151 -7.82 28.11 1.34
CA ILE A 151 -8.84 28.99 1.94
C ILE A 151 -10.22 28.73 1.34
N ALA A 152 -10.33 28.63 0.01
CA ALA A 152 -11.59 28.36 -0.67
C ALA A 152 -12.20 27.01 -0.24
N VAL A 153 -11.38 25.97 -0.10
CA VAL A 153 -11.84 24.67 0.41
C VAL A 153 -12.28 24.76 1.88
N PHE A 154 -11.46 25.37 2.75
CA PHE A 154 -11.82 25.49 4.17
C PHE A 154 -13.12 26.28 4.36
N VAL A 155 -13.24 27.44 3.73
CA VAL A 155 -14.43 28.29 3.83
C VAL A 155 -15.65 27.61 3.22
N SER A 156 -15.53 26.96 2.05
CA SER A 156 -16.68 26.29 1.44
C SER A 156 -17.17 25.09 2.27
N VAL A 157 -16.26 24.26 2.79
CA VAL A 157 -16.60 23.02 3.49
C VAL A 157 -16.99 23.24 4.95
N PHE A 158 -16.24 24.07 5.69
CA PHE A 158 -16.45 24.25 7.14
C PHE A 158 -17.36 25.41 7.49
N LEU A 159 -17.60 26.35 6.57
CA LEU A 159 -18.47 27.51 6.82
C LEU A 159 -19.67 27.53 5.87
N ILE A 160 -19.48 27.62 4.56
CA ILE A 160 -20.59 27.82 3.61
C ILE A 160 -21.53 26.60 3.57
N TYR A 161 -20.98 25.39 3.47
CA TYR A 161 -21.78 24.16 3.45
C TYR A 161 -22.74 24.07 4.63
N PRO A 162 -22.27 24.07 5.90
CA PRO A 162 -23.19 24.00 7.03
C PRO A 162 -24.10 25.22 7.17
N LEU A 163 -23.67 26.43 6.74
CA LEU A 163 -24.54 27.61 6.69
C LEU A 163 -25.73 27.45 5.73
N GLY A 164 -25.57 26.68 4.65
CA GLY A 164 -26.68 26.34 3.75
C GLY A 164 -27.55 25.18 4.25
N GLN A 165 -26.99 24.31 5.11
CA GLN A 165 -27.72 23.24 5.80
C GLN A 165 -28.41 23.76 7.08
N SER A 166 -29.09 22.89 7.84
CA SER A 166 -29.88 23.30 9.00
C SER A 166 -29.07 23.81 10.20
N GLY A 167 -27.77 23.50 10.26
CA GLY A 167 -26.90 23.92 11.36
C GLY A 167 -25.47 23.42 11.23
N TRP A 168 -24.61 23.85 12.16
CA TRP A 168 -23.22 23.40 12.25
C TRP A 168 -23.09 21.89 12.42
N PHE A 169 -24.12 21.22 12.93
CA PHE A 169 -24.16 19.76 13.10
C PHE A 169 -23.70 19.00 11.85
N PHE A 170 -24.09 19.46 10.66
CA PHE A 170 -23.76 18.83 9.38
C PHE A 170 -22.38 19.21 8.83
N ALA A 171 -21.67 20.15 9.45
CA ALA A 171 -20.29 20.42 9.09
C ALA A 171 -19.39 19.21 9.38
N PRO A 172 -18.20 19.13 8.77
CA PRO A 172 -17.23 18.11 9.16
C PRO A 172 -16.75 18.36 10.60
N SER A 173 -16.77 17.31 11.40
CA SER A 173 -16.13 17.29 12.72
C SER A 173 -14.62 17.11 12.57
N PHE A 174 -13.82 17.73 13.43
CA PHE A 174 -12.36 17.74 13.31
C PHE A 174 -11.73 16.46 13.89
N GLY A 175 -11.78 15.36 13.13
CA GLY A 175 -11.15 14.06 13.46
C GLY A 175 -11.06 13.14 12.25
N VAL A 176 -10.17 12.14 12.28
CA VAL A 176 -9.88 11.31 11.09
C VAL A 176 -11.10 10.50 10.65
N ALA A 177 -11.66 9.66 11.53
CA ALA A 177 -12.86 8.89 11.25
C ALA A 177 -14.09 9.77 11.00
N ALA A 178 -14.15 10.94 11.66
CA ALA A 178 -15.22 11.92 11.44
C ALA A 178 -15.21 12.50 10.00
N ILE A 179 -14.03 12.75 9.43
CA ILE A 179 -13.90 13.14 8.03
C ILE A 179 -14.28 11.99 7.09
N PHE A 180 -13.92 10.73 7.41
CA PHE A 180 -14.38 9.58 6.63
C PHE A 180 -15.90 9.46 6.62
N ARG A 181 -16.55 9.64 7.78
CA ARG A 181 -18.01 9.72 7.87
C ARG A 181 -18.55 10.85 7.00
N PHE A 182 -17.95 12.03 7.01
CA PHE A 182 -18.39 13.16 6.18
C PHE A 182 -18.33 12.85 4.68
N ILE A 183 -17.29 12.14 4.22
CA ILE A 183 -17.16 11.69 2.83
C ILE A 183 -18.28 10.70 2.48
N LEU A 184 -18.56 9.73 3.36
CA LEU A 184 -19.66 8.76 3.15
C LEU A 184 -21.03 9.43 3.16
N PHE A 185 -21.24 10.41 4.03
CA PHE A 185 -22.45 11.24 4.05
C PHE A 185 -22.61 11.98 2.73
N PHE A 186 -21.56 12.65 2.23
CA PHE A 186 -21.60 13.35 0.94
C PHE A 186 -21.88 12.39 -0.23
N GLN A 187 -21.38 11.16 -0.17
CA GLN A 187 -21.73 10.16 -1.17
C GLN A 187 -23.22 9.78 -1.08
N GLY A 188 -23.68 9.30 0.09
CA GLY A 188 -25.04 8.80 0.25
C GLY A 188 -26.12 9.86 0.08
N PHE A 189 -25.90 11.09 0.55
CA PHE A 189 -26.91 12.16 0.54
C PHE A 189 -26.76 13.13 -0.63
N HIS A 190 -25.58 13.26 -1.23
CA HIS A 190 -25.34 14.22 -2.32
C HIS A 190 -24.90 13.57 -3.64
N ASN A 191 -24.65 12.25 -3.66
CA ASN A 191 -24.04 11.55 -4.79
C ASN A 191 -22.79 12.28 -5.31
N TRP A 192 -21.95 12.74 -4.37
CA TRP A 192 -20.92 13.74 -4.65
C TRP A 192 -19.91 13.33 -5.72
N THR A 193 -19.63 12.03 -5.88
CA THR A 193 -18.77 11.53 -6.96
C THR A 193 -19.30 11.84 -8.36
N LEU A 194 -20.62 11.99 -8.53
CA LEU A 194 -21.25 12.32 -9.81
C LEU A 194 -21.13 13.82 -10.16
N ASN A 195 -20.76 14.66 -9.20
CA ASN A 195 -20.68 16.08 -9.42
C ASN A 195 -19.44 16.45 -10.28
N PRO A 196 -19.60 17.15 -11.42
CA PRO A 196 -18.48 17.49 -12.29
C PRO A 196 -17.46 18.42 -11.62
N PHE A 197 -17.89 19.27 -10.69
CA PHE A 197 -16.97 20.12 -9.90
C PHE A 197 -16.07 19.28 -8.99
N HIS A 198 -16.59 18.20 -8.42
CA HIS A 198 -15.78 17.23 -7.69
C HIS A 198 -14.78 16.53 -8.60
N MET A 199 -15.22 16.05 -9.77
CA MET A 199 -14.35 15.38 -10.75
C MET A 199 -13.20 16.29 -11.20
N MET A 200 -13.46 17.58 -11.43
CA MET A 200 -12.41 18.57 -11.73
C MET A 200 -11.46 18.77 -10.55
N GLY A 201 -11.96 18.72 -9.31
CA GLY A 201 -11.14 18.71 -8.11
C GLY A 201 -10.21 17.50 -8.03
N VAL A 202 -10.75 16.30 -8.26
CA VAL A 202 -9.98 15.05 -8.31
C VAL A 202 -8.91 15.12 -9.40
N ALA A 203 -9.26 15.59 -10.60
CA ALA A 203 -8.31 15.77 -11.69
C ALA A 203 -7.18 16.74 -11.32
N GLY A 204 -7.48 17.83 -10.61
CA GLY A 204 -6.47 18.77 -10.14
C GLY A 204 -5.55 18.19 -9.06
N VAL A 205 -6.06 17.42 -8.10
CA VAL A 205 -5.25 16.80 -7.04
C VAL A 205 -4.39 15.65 -7.58
N LEU A 206 -4.99 14.72 -8.34
CA LEU A 206 -4.24 13.62 -8.96
C LEU A 206 -3.26 14.15 -10.02
N GLY A 207 -3.67 15.16 -10.79
CA GLY A 207 -2.80 15.87 -11.73
C GLY A 207 -1.62 16.55 -11.04
N ALA A 208 -1.83 17.14 -9.85
CA ALA A 208 -0.74 17.72 -9.07
C ALA A 208 0.23 16.67 -8.53
N ALA A 209 -0.27 15.54 -8.03
CA ALA A 209 0.57 14.41 -7.61
C ALA A 209 1.39 13.86 -8.80
N LEU A 210 0.76 13.68 -9.96
CA LEU A 210 1.43 13.30 -11.20
C LEU A 210 2.51 14.31 -11.58
N LEU A 211 2.17 15.62 -11.63
CA LEU A 211 3.12 16.67 -12.00
C LEU A 211 4.28 16.78 -11.01
N CYS A 212 4.04 16.60 -9.72
CA CYS A 212 5.07 16.61 -8.68
C CYS A 212 6.05 15.44 -8.89
N ALA A 213 5.53 14.22 -9.03
CA ALA A 213 6.33 13.02 -9.22
C ALA A 213 7.09 13.04 -10.55
N ILE A 214 6.41 13.33 -11.66
CA ILE A 214 7.01 13.32 -12.99
C ILE A 214 8.05 14.42 -13.13
N HIS A 215 7.82 15.61 -12.55
CA HIS A 215 8.79 16.69 -12.61
C HIS A 215 10.02 16.37 -11.77
N GLY A 216 9.84 15.95 -10.52
CA GLY A 216 10.94 15.57 -9.63
C GLY A 216 11.80 14.46 -10.25
N ALA A 217 11.18 13.37 -10.71
CA ALA A 217 11.90 12.28 -11.37
C ALA A 217 12.63 12.73 -12.64
N THR A 218 12.01 13.59 -13.45
CA THR A 218 12.65 14.10 -14.68
C THR A 218 13.89 14.93 -14.36
N VAL A 219 13.81 15.80 -13.34
CA VAL A 219 14.96 16.61 -12.92
C VAL A 219 16.11 15.71 -12.49
N GLU A 220 15.86 14.78 -11.56
CA GLU A 220 16.87 13.87 -11.03
C GLU A 220 17.51 12.98 -12.10
N ASN A 221 16.77 12.59 -13.14
CA ASN A 221 17.26 11.74 -14.22
C ASN A 221 17.83 12.51 -15.42
N THR A 222 17.88 13.84 -15.35
CA THR A 222 18.49 14.68 -16.39
C THR A 222 19.51 15.67 -15.83
N LEU A 223 20.01 15.42 -14.62
CA LEU A 223 21.08 16.18 -13.99
C LEU A 223 22.32 16.21 -14.89
N PHE A 224 23.02 17.34 -14.87
CA PHE A 224 24.39 17.38 -15.35
C PHE A 224 25.32 16.73 -14.33
N GLU A 225 26.43 16.16 -14.81
CA GLU A 225 27.49 15.64 -13.96
C GLU A 225 28.36 16.81 -13.46
N ASP A 226 27.90 17.47 -12.39
CA ASP A 226 28.53 18.68 -11.83
C ASP A 226 29.49 18.35 -10.66
N GLY A 227 29.79 17.07 -10.40
CA GLY A 227 30.74 16.64 -9.38
C GLY A 227 31.06 15.13 -9.45
N ASP A 228 32.17 14.73 -8.80
CA ASP A 228 32.74 13.36 -8.92
C ASP A 228 32.07 12.30 -8.03
N GLY A 229 31.09 12.69 -7.23
CA GLY A 229 30.43 11.81 -6.26
C GLY A 229 29.29 11.02 -6.89
N ALA A 230 29.22 9.72 -6.60
CA ALA A 230 28.06 8.89 -7.00
C ALA A 230 26.74 9.35 -6.34
N ASN A 231 26.83 10.07 -5.21
CA ASN A 231 25.72 10.82 -4.63
C ASN A 231 25.74 12.26 -5.18
N THR A 232 24.78 12.56 -6.05
CA THR A 232 24.74 13.78 -6.86
C THR A 232 24.28 15.03 -6.09
N PHE A 233 23.71 14.91 -4.88
CA PHE A 233 23.19 16.07 -4.15
C PHE A 233 24.26 17.10 -3.78
N ARG A 234 25.52 16.67 -3.59
CA ARG A 234 26.63 17.57 -3.26
C ARG A 234 27.13 18.40 -4.45
N ALA A 235 26.75 18.03 -5.66
CA ALA A 235 27.12 18.71 -6.89
C ALA A 235 26.26 19.96 -7.18
N PHE A 236 25.31 20.30 -6.31
CA PHE A 236 24.47 21.48 -6.44
C PHE A 236 24.90 22.63 -5.51
N ASN A 237 24.93 23.85 -6.04
CA ASN A 237 25.14 25.07 -5.28
C ASN A 237 23.95 26.03 -5.43
N PRO A 238 23.31 26.50 -4.35
CA PRO A 238 22.20 27.44 -4.41
C PRO A 238 22.48 28.77 -5.15
N THR A 239 23.74 29.17 -5.30
CA THR A 239 24.14 30.41 -5.99
C THR A 239 24.70 30.19 -7.40
N GLN A 240 24.64 28.98 -7.96
CA GLN A 240 25.12 28.71 -9.32
C GLN A 240 24.25 29.43 -10.37
N ALA A 241 24.86 29.80 -11.50
CA ALA A 241 24.15 30.49 -12.58
C ALA A 241 23.47 29.51 -13.54
N GLU A 242 24.04 28.32 -13.66
CA GLU A 242 23.66 27.27 -14.59
C GLU A 242 22.47 26.44 -14.06
N GLU A 243 21.63 25.96 -14.98
CA GLU A 243 20.62 24.97 -14.63
C GLU A 243 21.28 23.64 -14.28
N THR A 244 20.90 23.04 -13.15
CA THR A 244 21.48 21.75 -12.68
C THR A 244 21.06 20.53 -13.52
N TYR A 245 20.09 20.68 -14.41
CA TYR A 245 19.57 19.61 -15.27
C TYR A 245 19.29 20.09 -16.69
N SER A 246 19.43 19.18 -17.65
CA SER A 246 19.28 19.42 -19.08
C SER A 246 17.82 19.47 -19.52
N MET A 247 17.27 20.67 -19.72
CA MET A 247 15.90 20.83 -20.24
C MET A 247 15.72 20.25 -21.64
N VAL A 248 16.76 20.33 -22.47
CA VAL A 248 16.74 19.83 -23.85
C VAL A 248 16.61 18.30 -23.87
N THR A 249 17.34 17.61 -23.00
CA THR A 249 17.29 16.15 -22.88
C THR A 249 15.94 15.72 -22.33
N ALA A 250 15.46 16.38 -21.27
CA ALA A 250 14.13 16.15 -20.71
C ALA A 250 13.01 16.35 -21.76
N ASN A 251 13.10 17.44 -22.53
CA ASN A 251 12.13 17.74 -23.59
C ASN A 251 12.13 16.66 -24.68
N ARG A 252 13.31 16.25 -25.15
CA ARG A 252 13.43 15.22 -26.18
C ARG A 252 12.87 13.88 -25.70
N PHE A 253 13.24 13.48 -24.48
CA PHE A 253 12.75 12.24 -23.87
C PHE A 253 11.23 12.23 -23.83
N TRP A 254 10.60 13.25 -23.24
CA TRP A 254 9.15 13.30 -23.13
C TRP A 254 8.43 13.47 -24.48
N SER A 255 9.02 14.18 -25.43
CA SER A 255 8.45 14.30 -26.78
C SER A 255 8.43 12.94 -27.50
N GLN A 256 9.44 12.10 -27.30
CA GLN A 256 9.51 10.77 -27.88
C GLN A 256 8.60 9.76 -27.17
N ILE A 257 8.52 9.84 -25.84
CA ILE A 257 7.76 8.89 -25.02
C ILE A 257 6.26 9.22 -24.98
N PHE A 258 5.91 10.49 -24.78
CA PHE A 258 4.54 10.94 -24.52
C PHE A 258 3.97 11.80 -25.67
N GLY A 259 4.75 12.03 -26.74
CA GLY A 259 4.33 12.80 -27.91
C GLY A 259 4.34 14.32 -27.72
N VAL A 260 4.39 14.81 -26.47
CA VAL A 260 4.45 16.22 -26.09
C VAL A 260 5.39 16.42 -24.91
N ALA A 261 6.03 17.58 -24.84
CA ALA A 261 6.88 17.94 -23.71
C ALA A 261 6.88 19.44 -23.44
N PHE A 262 7.16 19.80 -22.18
CA PHE A 262 7.45 21.19 -21.84
C PHE A 262 8.78 21.62 -22.48
N SER A 263 8.81 22.80 -23.08
CA SER A 263 10.04 23.45 -23.60
C SER A 263 10.35 24.77 -22.86
N ASN A 264 9.45 25.24 -22.00
CA ASN A 264 9.59 26.47 -21.24
C ASN A 264 9.44 26.19 -19.74
N LYS A 265 10.53 26.37 -18.97
CA LYS A 265 10.56 26.12 -17.52
C LYS A 265 9.58 27.01 -16.75
N ARG A 266 9.40 28.28 -17.16
CA ARG A 266 8.47 29.20 -16.48
C ARG A 266 7.02 28.76 -16.64
N TRP A 267 6.65 28.30 -17.85
CA TRP A 267 5.33 27.74 -18.10
C TRP A 267 5.10 26.46 -17.29
N LEU A 268 6.09 25.56 -17.24
CA LEU A 268 6.01 24.32 -16.45
C LEU A 268 5.68 24.62 -14.99
N HIS A 269 6.43 25.51 -14.33
CA HIS A 269 6.21 25.82 -12.90
C HIS A 269 4.90 26.58 -12.66
N PHE A 270 4.49 27.46 -13.59
CA PHE A 270 3.16 28.06 -13.51
C PHE A 270 2.06 27.02 -13.65
N PHE A 271 2.22 26.03 -14.53
CA PHE A 271 1.25 24.94 -14.71
C PHE A 271 1.16 24.04 -13.46
N MET A 272 2.29 23.77 -12.80
CA MET A 272 2.33 23.06 -11.51
C MET A 272 1.59 23.81 -10.39
N LEU A 273 1.54 25.13 -10.43
CA LEU A 273 0.69 25.94 -9.55
C LEU A 273 -0.77 25.87 -10.00
N PHE A 274 -1.02 26.08 -11.29
CA PHE A 274 -2.36 26.22 -11.86
C PHE A 274 -3.25 24.99 -11.65
N VAL A 275 -2.74 23.77 -11.90
CA VAL A 275 -3.51 22.52 -11.86
C VAL A 275 -4.12 22.24 -10.48
N PRO A 276 -3.35 22.11 -9.39
CA PRO A 276 -3.91 21.89 -8.06
C PRO A 276 -4.80 23.04 -7.59
N VAL A 277 -4.38 24.29 -7.82
CA VAL A 277 -5.12 25.47 -7.35
C VAL A 277 -6.50 25.51 -8.01
N THR A 278 -6.56 25.33 -9.33
CA THR A 278 -7.83 25.33 -10.06
C THR A 278 -8.70 24.15 -9.64
N GLY A 279 -8.13 22.95 -9.47
CA GLY A 279 -8.88 21.78 -9.00
C GLY A 279 -9.56 22.02 -7.65
N LEU A 280 -8.82 22.51 -6.66
CA LEU A 280 -9.37 22.81 -5.33
C LEU A 280 -10.47 23.88 -5.42
N TRP A 281 -10.26 24.94 -6.21
CA TRP A 281 -11.29 25.95 -6.46
C TRP A 281 -12.57 25.37 -7.10
N MET A 282 -12.44 24.47 -8.08
CA MET A 282 -13.61 23.81 -8.68
C MET A 282 -14.36 22.99 -7.64
N SER A 283 -13.66 22.20 -6.81
CA SER A 283 -14.30 21.43 -5.75
C SER A 283 -15.06 22.32 -4.76
N ALA A 284 -14.49 23.46 -4.36
CA ALA A 284 -15.11 24.43 -3.47
C ALA A 284 -16.44 24.97 -4.05
N ILE A 285 -16.49 25.27 -5.35
CA ILE A 285 -17.72 25.71 -6.02
C ILE A 285 -18.80 24.62 -5.94
N GLY A 286 -18.44 23.36 -6.18
CA GLY A 286 -19.41 22.27 -6.09
C GLY A 286 -19.96 22.09 -4.67
N VAL A 287 -19.12 22.26 -3.63
CA VAL A 287 -19.56 22.24 -2.23
C VAL A 287 -20.52 23.40 -1.90
N VAL A 288 -20.31 24.59 -2.46
CA VAL A 288 -21.25 25.71 -2.33
C VAL A 288 -22.62 25.34 -2.91
N GLY A 289 -22.67 24.63 -4.04
CA GLY A 289 -23.92 24.08 -4.58
C GLY A 289 -24.58 23.08 -3.63
N LEU A 290 -23.79 22.18 -3.04
CA LEU A 290 -24.29 21.21 -2.05
C LEU A 290 -24.79 21.86 -0.75
N ALA A 291 -24.30 23.04 -0.38
CA ALA A 291 -24.84 23.81 0.73
C ALA A 291 -26.35 24.06 0.57
N LEU A 292 -26.80 24.24 -0.67
CA LEU A 292 -28.21 24.47 -1.02
C LEU A 292 -28.92 23.18 -1.46
N ASN A 293 -28.30 22.02 -1.27
CA ASN A 293 -28.74 20.75 -1.84
C ASN A 293 -28.90 20.76 -3.37
N LEU A 294 -28.23 21.70 -4.07
CA LEU A 294 -28.22 21.78 -5.53
C LEU A 294 -27.21 20.77 -6.07
N ARG A 295 -27.67 19.52 -6.16
CA ARG A 295 -26.85 18.34 -6.45
C ARG A 295 -26.90 18.02 -7.94
N ALA A 296 -25.80 17.47 -8.47
CA ALA A 296 -25.86 16.61 -9.64
C ALA A 296 -26.19 15.19 -9.15
N TYR A 297 -27.38 15.03 -8.56
CA TYR A 297 -27.74 13.77 -7.90
C TYR A 297 -28.13 12.72 -8.93
N ASP A 298 -28.89 13.14 -9.93
CA ASP A 298 -29.50 12.26 -10.92
C ASP A 298 -29.29 12.68 -12.38
N PHE A 299 -29.41 11.68 -13.26
CA PHE A 299 -29.64 11.91 -14.69
C PHE A 299 -31.09 11.53 -14.99
N VAL A 300 -31.95 12.54 -15.19
CA VAL A 300 -33.39 12.35 -15.42
C VAL A 300 -33.70 11.35 -16.55
N SER A 301 -32.89 11.34 -17.62
CA SER A 301 -33.06 10.37 -18.72
C SER A 301 -32.79 8.92 -18.31
N GLN A 302 -31.88 8.68 -17.36
CA GLN A 302 -31.61 7.36 -16.80
C GLN A 302 -32.75 6.93 -15.88
N GLU A 303 -33.27 7.83 -15.04
CA GLU A 303 -34.39 7.55 -14.14
C GLU A 303 -35.67 7.20 -14.89
N ILE A 304 -36.03 7.98 -15.92
CA ILE A 304 -37.20 7.71 -16.77
C ILE A 304 -37.06 6.33 -17.40
N ARG A 305 -35.88 6.02 -17.96
CA ARG A 305 -35.66 4.74 -18.62
C ARG A 305 -35.72 3.56 -17.64
N ALA A 306 -35.07 3.67 -16.48
CA ALA A 306 -35.09 2.62 -15.45
C ALA A 306 -36.49 2.40 -14.84
N ALA A 307 -37.32 3.44 -14.77
CA ALA A 307 -38.69 3.34 -14.28
C ALA A 307 -39.62 2.63 -15.28
N GLU A 308 -39.42 2.84 -16.58
CA GLU A 308 -40.23 2.22 -17.64
C GLU A 308 -39.76 0.81 -18.02
N ASP A 309 -38.46 0.54 -17.87
CA ASP A 309 -37.79 -0.69 -18.28
C ASP A 309 -37.07 -1.33 -17.08
N PRO A 310 -37.71 -2.27 -16.36
CA PRO A 310 -37.13 -2.90 -15.17
C PRO A 310 -35.85 -3.71 -15.43
N GLU A 311 -35.54 -4.02 -16.68
CA GLU A 311 -34.30 -4.69 -17.08
C GLU A 311 -33.16 -3.70 -17.38
N PHE A 312 -33.45 -2.39 -17.43
CA PHE A 312 -32.47 -1.35 -17.68
C PHE A 312 -31.64 -1.05 -16.42
N GLU A 313 -30.37 -1.46 -16.45
CA GLU A 313 -29.42 -1.22 -15.36
C GLU A 313 -28.12 -0.59 -15.87
N THR A 314 -27.62 0.44 -15.17
CA THR A 314 -26.31 1.07 -15.40
C THR A 314 -25.55 1.28 -14.09
N PHE A 315 -24.24 1.58 -14.16
CA PHE A 315 -23.46 1.94 -12.96
C PHE A 315 -24.03 3.13 -12.21
N TYR A 316 -24.66 4.07 -12.94
CA TYR A 316 -25.35 5.18 -12.33
C TYR A 316 -26.49 4.67 -11.43
N THR A 317 -27.39 3.83 -11.94
CA THR A 317 -28.51 3.28 -11.14
C THR A 317 -28.05 2.41 -9.97
N LYS A 318 -26.97 1.62 -10.13
CA LYS A 318 -26.37 0.82 -9.05
C LYS A 318 -25.83 1.69 -7.91
N ASN A 319 -25.18 2.82 -8.24
CA ASN A 319 -24.70 3.75 -7.23
C ASN A 319 -25.85 4.44 -6.48
N ILE A 320 -27.00 4.67 -7.13
CA ILE A 320 -28.19 5.18 -6.45
C ILE A 320 -28.67 4.18 -5.37
N LEU A 321 -28.70 2.87 -5.67
CA LEU A 321 -29.03 1.83 -4.68
C LEU A 321 -28.04 1.79 -3.50
N LEU A 322 -26.74 1.95 -3.76
CA LEU A 322 -25.74 2.06 -2.69
C LEU A 322 -25.98 3.31 -1.83
N ASN A 323 -26.30 4.43 -2.45
CA ASN A 323 -26.61 5.68 -1.75
C ASN A 323 -27.88 5.53 -0.88
N GLU A 324 -28.91 4.84 -1.36
CA GLU A 324 -30.10 4.48 -0.58
C GLU A 324 -29.75 3.63 0.64
N GLY A 325 -28.91 2.62 0.46
CA GLY A 325 -28.36 1.82 1.56
C GLY A 325 -27.64 2.68 2.58
N ILE A 326 -26.69 3.52 2.14
CA ILE A 326 -25.95 4.43 3.03
C ILE A 326 -26.92 5.31 3.83
N ARG A 327 -27.92 5.93 3.18
CA ARG A 327 -28.87 6.81 3.86
C ARG A 327 -29.68 6.05 4.92
N ALA A 328 -30.30 4.94 4.57
CA ALA A 328 -31.19 4.22 5.47
C ALA A 328 -30.44 3.65 6.69
N TRP A 329 -29.24 3.11 6.46
CA TRP A 329 -28.47 2.44 7.51
C TRP A 329 -27.69 3.40 8.41
N MET A 330 -27.26 4.55 7.89
CA MET A 330 -26.50 5.53 8.66
C MET A 330 -27.42 6.50 9.41
N ALA A 331 -28.49 7.00 8.77
CA ALA A 331 -29.24 8.17 9.24
C ALA A 331 -29.74 8.07 10.69
N ALA A 332 -30.19 6.89 11.13
CA ALA A 332 -30.77 6.73 12.46
C ALA A 332 -29.79 7.04 13.60
N GLN A 333 -28.51 6.65 13.46
CA GLN A 333 -27.48 6.96 14.46
C GLN A 333 -26.77 8.28 14.17
N ASP A 334 -26.67 8.62 12.90
CA ASP A 334 -25.89 9.74 12.38
C ASP A 334 -26.62 11.09 12.50
N GLN A 335 -27.96 11.04 12.58
CA GLN A 335 -28.85 12.19 12.78
C GLN A 335 -29.76 11.91 13.98
N PRO A 336 -29.20 11.80 15.20
CA PRO A 336 -29.97 11.38 16.39
C PRO A 336 -31.11 12.34 16.74
N HIS A 337 -31.02 13.60 16.32
CA HIS A 337 -32.07 14.60 16.51
C HIS A 337 -33.36 14.31 15.72
N GLU A 338 -33.29 13.50 14.66
CA GLU A 338 -34.46 13.09 13.87
C GLU A 338 -35.23 11.93 14.54
N ASN A 339 -34.64 11.25 15.52
CA ASN A 339 -35.25 10.11 16.23
C ASN A 339 -35.80 9.02 15.28
N LEU A 340 -35.09 8.76 14.18
CA LEU A 340 -35.52 7.79 13.18
C LEU A 340 -35.46 6.37 13.72
N ILE A 341 -36.57 5.64 13.59
CA ILE A 341 -36.66 4.22 13.88
C ILE A 341 -37.08 3.52 12.60
N PHE A 342 -36.15 2.78 11.99
CA PHE A 342 -36.43 1.95 10.82
C PHE A 342 -36.62 0.50 11.26
N PRO A 343 -37.84 -0.06 11.19
CA PRO A 343 -38.06 -1.50 11.30
C PRO A 343 -37.15 -2.27 10.34
N GLU A 344 -36.74 -3.48 10.72
CA GLU A 344 -35.79 -4.26 9.91
C GLU A 344 -36.31 -4.54 8.48
N GLU A 345 -37.62 -4.74 8.35
CA GLU A 345 -38.33 -4.98 7.08
C GLU A 345 -38.28 -3.80 6.09
N VAL A 346 -38.01 -2.57 6.56
CA VAL A 346 -37.89 -1.40 5.68
C VAL A 346 -36.43 -1.07 5.33
N LEU A 347 -35.46 -1.77 5.91
CA LEU A 347 -34.05 -1.58 5.56
C LEU A 347 -33.71 -2.29 4.24
N PRO A 348 -33.18 -1.58 3.24
CA PRO A 348 -32.85 -2.20 1.95
C PRO A 348 -31.74 -3.25 2.12
N ARG A 349 -32.08 -4.52 1.87
CA ARG A 349 -31.22 -5.72 1.96
C ARG A 349 -31.64 -6.76 0.92
N VAL A 350 -30.68 -7.40 0.25
CA VAL A 350 -30.92 -8.59 -0.59
C VAL A 350 -29.79 -9.59 -0.37
N GLY A 351 -30.11 -10.84 -0.04
CA GLY A 351 -29.17 -11.98 -0.03
C GLY A 351 -27.99 -11.93 0.95
N ARG A 352 -28.08 -11.16 2.05
CA ARG A 352 -26.95 -10.89 2.97
C ARG A 352 -27.27 -11.14 4.45
N ASP A 353 -28.42 -11.72 4.75
CA ASP A 353 -28.83 -12.07 6.11
C ASP A 353 -28.99 -13.60 6.23
N GLN A 354 -29.12 -14.07 7.47
CA GLN A 354 -29.20 -15.50 7.75
C GLN A 354 -30.53 -16.11 7.27
N GLU A 355 -31.63 -15.36 7.34
CA GLU A 355 -32.97 -15.84 7.01
C GLU A 355 -33.11 -16.10 5.51
N THR A 356 -32.52 -15.24 4.68
CA THR A 356 -32.55 -15.36 3.22
C THR A 356 -31.52 -16.33 2.66
N THR A 357 -30.41 -16.58 3.37
CA THR A 357 -29.28 -17.38 2.85
C THR A 357 -29.09 -18.74 3.53
N GLY A 358 -29.65 -18.94 4.72
CA GLY A 358 -29.42 -20.12 5.56
C GLY A 358 -28.05 -20.16 6.27
N PHE A 359 -27.16 -19.18 6.03
CA PHE A 359 -25.83 -19.12 6.66
C PHE A 359 -25.75 -18.01 7.70
N ALA A 360 -25.34 -18.35 8.92
CA ALA A 360 -25.03 -17.38 9.96
C ALA A 360 -23.82 -16.50 9.60
N TRP A 361 -23.64 -15.37 10.28
CA TRP A 361 -22.61 -14.38 9.96
C TRP A 361 -21.17 -14.92 9.97
N TRP A 362 -20.86 -15.85 10.89
CA TRP A 362 -19.53 -16.48 11.02
C TRP A 362 -19.21 -17.44 9.85
N ALA A 363 -20.22 -17.84 9.08
CA ALA A 363 -20.07 -18.58 7.82
C ALA A 363 -20.44 -17.68 6.60
N GLY A 364 -20.37 -16.36 6.74
CA GLY A 364 -20.89 -15.40 5.76
C GLY A 364 -20.32 -15.57 4.34
N ASN A 365 -19.07 -16.02 4.19
CA ASN A 365 -18.48 -16.27 2.88
C ASN A 365 -19.14 -17.42 2.11
N ALA A 366 -19.79 -18.37 2.81
CA ALA A 366 -20.55 -19.45 2.15
C ALA A 366 -21.75 -18.90 1.35
N ARG A 367 -22.22 -17.69 1.67
CA ARG A 367 -23.26 -17.00 0.90
C ARG A 367 -22.82 -16.64 -0.52
N LEU A 368 -21.50 -16.66 -0.80
CA LEU A 368 -20.92 -16.32 -2.10
C LEU A 368 -20.84 -17.51 -3.08
N ILE A 369 -21.21 -18.73 -2.65
CA ILE A 369 -21.00 -19.96 -3.45
C ILE A 369 -21.55 -19.85 -4.88
N ASN A 370 -22.71 -19.21 -5.06
CA ASN A 370 -23.36 -19.05 -6.37
C ASN A 370 -23.38 -17.59 -6.87
N LEU A 371 -22.58 -16.71 -6.26
CA LEU A 371 -22.46 -15.30 -6.67
C LEU A 371 -21.10 -15.12 -7.36
N SER A 372 -20.99 -15.62 -8.60
CA SER A 372 -19.70 -15.74 -9.31
C SER A 372 -18.93 -14.42 -9.46
N GLY A 373 -19.63 -13.30 -9.63
CA GLY A 373 -19.01 -11.97 -9.71
C GLY A 373 -18.47 -11.46 -8.37
N LYS A 374 -19.26 -11.62 -7.29
CA LYS A 374 -18.79 -11.26 -5.94
C LYS A 374 -17.67 -12.18 -5.45
N LEU A 375 -17.77 -13.47 -5.76
CA LEU A 375 -16.74 -14.44 -5.43
C LEU A 375 -15.45 -14.14 -6.20
N LEU A 376 -15.53 -13.75 -7.48
CA LEU A 376 -14.37 -13.24 -8.23
C LEU A 376 -13.75 -12.03 -7.52
N GLY A 377 -14.57 -11.06 -7.11
CA GLY A 377 -14.10 -9.90 -6.35
C GLY A 377 -13.35 -10.27 -5.07
N ALA A 378 -13.89 -11.21 -4.30
CA ALA A 378 -13.24 -11.72 -3.10
C ALA A 378 -11.87 -12.38 -3.41
N HIS A 379 -11.77 -13.20 -4.46
CA HIS A 379 -10.51 -13.83 -4.87
C HIS A 379 -9.48 -12.80 -5.34
N VAL A 380 -9.88 -11.82 -6.16
CA VAL A 380 -8.98 -10.78 -6.68
C VAL A 380 -8.52 -9.85 -5.55
N ALA A 381 -9.41 -9.48 -4.62
CA ALA A 381 -9.05 -8.70 -3.43
C ALA A 381 -8.06 -9.47 -2.55
N HIS A 382 -8.29 -10.76 -2.34
CA HIS A 382 -7.37 -11.62 -1.58
C HIS A 382 -5.99 -11.75 -2.25
N ALA A 383 -5.93 -11.87 -3.58
CA ALA A 383 -4.67 -11.80 -4.32
C ALA A 383 -3.99 -10.43 -4.12
N GLY A 384 -4.75 -9.35 -4.10
CA GLY A 384 -4.26 -8.01 -3.74
C GLY A 384 -3.60 -7.98 -2.35
N LEU A 385 -4.18 -8.64 -1.34
CA LEU A 385 -3.59 -8.73 0.01
C LEU A 385 -2.26 -9.48 0.03
N ILE A 386 -2.14 -10.58 -0.70
CA ILE A 386 -0.88 -11.35 -0.81
C ILE A 386 0.21 -10.48 -1.44
N VAL A 387 -0.11 -9.82 -2.56
CA VAL A 387 0.83 -8.96 -3.29
C VAL A 387 1.17 -7.70 -2.49
N PHE A 388 0.22 -7.16 -1.72
CA PHE A 388 0.46 -6.06 -0.78
C PHE A 388 1.46 -6.47 0.29
N TRP A 389 1.26 -7.64 0.93
CA TRP A 389 2.19 -8.16 1.93
C TRP A 389 3.60 -8.33 1.36
N ALA A 390 3.73 -8.91 0.16
CA ALA A 390 5.03 -9.08 -0.49
C ALA A 390 5.73 -7.74 -0.73
N GLY A 391 5.01 -6.72 -1.23
CA GLY A 391 5.57 -5.39 -1.46
C GLY A 391 5.91 -4.65 -0.17
N ALA A 392 4.98 -4.60 0.78
CA ALA A 392 5.16 -3.90 2.05
C ALA A 392 6.24 -4.54 2.92
N MET A 393 6.25 -5.87 3.05
CA MET A 393 7.24 -6.59 3.84
C MET A 393 8.64 -6.50 3.20
N ASN A 394 8.73 -6.55 1.86
CA ASN A 394 10.02 -6.37 1.18
C ASN A 394 10.58 -4.95 1.42
N LEU A 395 9.76 -3.90 1.26
CA LEU A 395 10.20 -2.53 1.55
C LEU A 395 10.55 -2.33 3.03
N PHE A 396 9.85 -3.01 3.94
CA PHE A 396 10.19 -3.02 5.36
C PHE A 396 11.57 -3.66 5.61
N GLU A 397 11.84 -4.81 5.00
CA GLU A 397 13.14 -5.48 5.06
C GLU A 397 14.26 -4.61 4.47
N VAL A 398 14.06 -4.01 3.30
CA VAL A 398 15.01 -3.06 2.69
C VAL A 398 15.31 -1.89 3.63
N ALA A 399 14.29 -1.33 4.30
CA ALA A 399 14.46 -0.21 5.20
C ALA A 399 15.23 -0.55 6.49
N HIS A 400 15.20 -1.82 6.93
CA HIS A 400 15.89 -2.30 8.13
C HIS A 400 17.20 -3.03 7.83
N PHE A 401 17.57 -3.17 6.55
CA PHE A 401 18.74 -3.91 6.14
C PHE A 401 20.03 -3.14 6.42
N VAL A 402 20.96 -3.81 7.10
CA VAL A 402 22.34 -3.37 7.32
C VAL A 402 23.26 -4.25 6.49
N PRO A 403 23.87 -3.72 5.40
CA PRO A 403 24.69 -4.52 4.47
C PRO A 403 25.91 -5.19 5.09
N GLU A 404 26.45 -4.62 6.16
CA GLU A 404 27.64 -5.15 6.86
C GLU A 404 27.34 -6.40 7.71
N LYS A 405 26.06 -6.78 7.86
CA LYS A 405 25.64 -7.96 8.62
C LYS A 405 25.08 -9.04 7.69
N PRO A 406 25.28 -10.34 7.98
CA PRO A 406 24.62 -11.41 7.24
C PRO A 406 23.10 -11.24 7.23
N MET A 407 22.43 -11.65 6.15
CA MET A 407 20.97 -11.49 6.03
C MET A 407 20.22 -12.27 7.12
N TYR A 408 20.67 -13.49 7.43
CA TYR A 408 20.04 -14.37 8.40
C TYR A 408 20.11 -13.87 9.85
N GLU A 409 20.99 -12.92 10.18
CA GLU A 409 21.05 -12.31 11.52
C GLU A 409 20.01 -11.18 11.73
N GLN A 410 19.32 -10.78 10.67
CA GLN A 410 18.50 -9.57 10.64
C GLN A 410 17.00 -9.86 10.58
N GLY A 411 16.60 -11.14 10.63
CA GLY A 411 15.19 -11.54 10.56
C GLY A 411 14.58 -11.32 9.18
N LEU A 412 15.39 -11.42 8.12
CA LEU A 412 14.97 -11.22 6.73
C LEU A 412 14.55 -12.55 6.12
N ILE A 413 13.44 -12.54 5.38
CA ILE A 413 12.94 -13.72 4.67
C ILE A 413 12.68 -13.44 3.19
N LEU A 414 12.44 -12.20 2.76
CA LEU A 414 12.19 -11.86 1.35
C LEU A 414 13.47 -11.49 0.60
N LEU A 415 14.39 -10.72 1.22
CA LEU A 415 15.67 -10.40 0.60
C LEU A 415 16.49 -11.66 0.22
N PRO A 416 16.56 -12.70 1.08
CA PRO A 416 17.17 -13.97 0.71
C PRO A 416 16.60 -14.61 -0.57
N HIS A 417 15.28 -14.52 -0.80
CA HIS A 417 14.66 -15.07 -2.01
C HIS A 417 15.10 -14.28 -3.26
N LEU A 418 15.22 -12.96 -3.17
CA LEU A 418 15.69 -12.12 -4.28
C LEU A 418 17.19 -12.33 -4.56
N ALA A 419 17.99 -12.46 -3.51
CA ALA A 419 19.42 -12.76 -3.60
C ALA A 419 19.67 -14.14 -4.23
N THR A 420 18.86 -15.15 -3.89
CA THR A 420 18.94 -16.49 -4.51
C THR A 420 18.71 -16.44 -6.02
N LEU A 421 17.84 -15.53 -6.50
CA LEU A 421 17.64 -15.28 -7.92
C LEU A 421 18.80 -14.50 -8.58
N GLY A 422 19.89 -14.22 -7.85
CA GLY A 422 21.08 -13.53 -8.33
C GLY A 422 20.89 -12.02 -8.50
N TRP A 423 19.94 -11.40 -7.80
CA TRP A 423 19.78 -9.95 -7.79
C TRP A 423 20.51 -9.34 -6.60
N GLY A 424 21.32 -8.30 -6.85
CA GLY A 424 21.93 -7.50 -5.79
C GLY A 424 23.09 -8.16 -5.03
N VAL A 425 23.52 -9.35 -5.44
CA VAL A 425 24.60 -10.12 -4.78
C VAL A 425 25.73 -10.46 -5.74
N GLY A 426 26.93 -10.63 -5.19
CA GLY A 426 28.14 -11.07 -5.88
C GLY A 426 28.80 -12.29 -5.20
N PRO A 427 30.12 -12.47 -5.41
CA PRO A 427 30.88 -13.59 -4.84
C PRO A 427 30.74 -13.68 -3.31
N GLY A 428 30.64 -14.89 -2.78
CA GLY A 428 30.41 -15.17 -1.36
C GLY A 428 29.04 -14.75 -0.84
N GLY A 429 28.12 -14.32 -1.71
CA GLY A 429 26.79 -13.82 -1.31
C GLY A 429 26.82 -12.39 -0.76
N GLU A 430 27.90 -11.64 -0.98
CA GLU A 430 27.99 -10.25 -0.56
C GLU A 430 26.98 -9.37 -1.31
N VAL A 431 26.27 -8.50 -0.59
CA VAL A 431 25.30 -7.58 -1.20
C VAL A 431 26.04 -6.39 -1.82
N ILE A 432 25.93 -6.27 -3.14
CA ILE A 432 26.59 -5.23 -3.94
C ILE A 432 25.62 -4.11 -4.37
N ASP A 433 24.31 -4.40 -4.42
CA ASP A 433 23.28 -3.42 -4.80
C ASP A 433 21.93 -3.78 -4.15
N THR A 434 21.30 -2.82 -3.50
CA THR A 434 19.97 -2.99 -2.86
C THR A 434 18.82 -2.50 -3.73
N PHE A 435 19.12 -1.83 -4.86
CA PHE A 435 18.10 -1.27 -5.75
C PHE A 435 17.16 -2.34 -6.34
N PRO A 436 17.61 -3.54 -6.76
CA PRO A 436 16.70 -4.59 -7.23
C PRO A 436 15.67 -5.01 -6.17
N TYR A 437 16.07 -5.02 -4.90
CA TYR A 437 15.17 -5.34 -3.78
C TYR A 437 14.10 -4.27 -3.63
N PHE A 438 14.51 -3.00 -3.65
CA PHE A 438 13.60 -1.86 -3.60
C PHE A 438 12.61 -1.86 -4.78
N VAL A 439 13.10 -2.07 -6.02
CA VAL A 439 12.26 -2.16 -7.22
C VAL A 439 11.22 -3.25 -7.08
N SER A 440 11.62 -4.45 -6.64
CA SER A 440 10.69 -5.55 -6.40
C SER A 440 9.59 -5.15 -5.40
N GLY A 441 9.97 -4.51 -4.28
CA GLY A 441 9.03 -4.07 -3.25
C GLY A 441 8.02 -3.05 -3.77
N VAL A 442 8.49 -2.03 -4.50
CA VAL A 442 7.63 -1.00 -5.10
C VAL A 442 6.68 -1.60 -6.14
N LEU A 443 7.16 -2.44 -7.05
CA LEU A 443 6.32 -3.01 -8.11
C LEU A 443 5.21 -3.90 -7.55
N HIS A 444 5.50 -4.71 -6.53
CA HIS A 444 4.47 -5.49 -5.84
C HIS A 444 3.48 -4.57 -5.12
N LEU A 445 3.96 -3.56 -4.38
CA LEU A 445 3.07 -2.64 -3.67
C LEU A 445 2.12 -1.90 -4.62
N ILE A 446 2.60 -1.40 -5.76
CA ILE A 446 1.77 -0.75 -6.77
C ILE A 446 0.78 -1.74 -7.42
N SER A 447 1.23 -2.93 -7.78
CA SER A 447 0.38 -3.97 -8.36
C SER A 447 -0.76 -4.38 -7.41
N SER A 448 -0.48 -4.38 -6.10
CA SER A 448 -1.48 -4.68 -5.07
C SER A 448 -2.64 -3.71 -5.06
N ALA A 449 -2.40 -2.42 -5.36
CA ALA A 449 -3.45 -1.42 -5.45
C ALA A 449 -4.37 -1.67 -6.65
N VAL A 450 -3.80 -2.10 -7.79
CA VAL A 450 -4.59 -2.47 -8.99
C VAL A 450 -5.46 -3.69 -8.70
N LEU A 451 -4.91 -4.72 -8.07
CA LEU A 451 -5.66 -5.91 -7.66
C LEU A 451 -6.72 -5.57 -6.61
N GLY A 452 -6.38 -4.77 -5.60
CA GLY A 452 -7.30 -4.30 -4.58
C GLY A 452 -8.47 -3.52 -5.19
N PHE A 453 -8.20 -2.62 -6.13
CA PHE A 453 -9.23 -1.88 -6.85
C PHE A 453 -10.15 -2.83 -7.64
N GLY A 454 -9.59 -3.74 -8.44
CA GLY A 454 -10.38 -4.73 -9.20
C GLY A 454 -11.22 -5.64 -8.28
N GLY A 455 -10.64 -6.08 -7.17
CA GLY A 455 -11.32 -6.90 -6.16
C GLY A 455 -12.47 -6.20 -5.48
N ILE A 456 -12.26 -4.97 -5.01
CA ILE A 456 -13.31 -4.13 -4.39
C ILE A 456 -14.42 -3.84 -5.40
N TYR A 457 -14.05 -3.47 -6.63
CA TYR A 457 -15.02 -3.24 -7.70
C TYR A 457 -15.89 -4.48 -7.93
N HIS A 458 -15.32 -5.67 -8.15
CA HIS A 458 -16.11 -6.88 -8.41
C HIS A 458 -16.90 -7.37 -7.19
N ALA A 459 -16.42 -7.12 -5.96
CA ALA A 459 -17.12 -7.52 -4.75
C ALA A 459 -18.34 -6.63 -4.45
N LEU A 460 -18.22 -5.32 -4.71
CA LEU A 460 -19.20 -4.32 -4.26
C LEU A 460 -20.02 -3.69 -5.39
N LEU A 461 -19.40 -3.40 -6.55
CA LEU A 461 -20.02 -2.62 -7.64
C LEU A 461 -20.36 -3.45 -8.88
N GLY A 462 -19.54 -4.46 -9.22
CA GLY A 462 -19.71 -5.31 -10.39
C GLY A 462 -20.98 -6.18 -10.32
N PRO A 463 -21.34 -6.85 -11.43
CA PRO A 463 -22.49 -7.75 -11.45
C PRO A 463 -22.31 -8.89 -10.42
N GLU A 464 -23.38 -9.29 -9.73
CA GLU A 464 -23.29 -10.29 -8.67
C GLU A 464 -23.01 -11.69 -9.21
N THR A 465 -23.56 -11.98 -10.39
CA THR A 465 -23.42 -13.19 -11.20
C THR A 465 -22.87 -12.81 -12.57
N LEU A 466 -22.12 -13.71 -13.22
CA LEU A 466 -21.45 -13.47 -14.51
C LEU A 466 -22.06 -14.28 -15.66
N GLU A 467 -22.96 -15.21 -15.35
CA GLU A 467 -23.51 -16.22 -16.26
C GLU A 467 -24.29 -15.60 -17.43
N GLU A 468 -25.09 -14.56 -17.14
CA GLU A 468 -25.96 -13.92 -18.13
C GLU A 468 -25.22 -12.85 -18.94
N SER A 469 -24.51 -11.96 -18.25
CA SER A 469 -23.84 -10.82 -18.89
C SER A 469 -22.58 -11.22 -19.66
N PHE A 470 -21.84 -12.23 -19.17
CA PHE A 470 -20.55 -12.62 -19.75
C PHE A 470 -20.37 -14.16 -19.77
N PRO A 471 -20.99 -14.88 -20.71
CA PRO A 471 -20.99 -16.35 -20.73
C PRO A 471 -19.60 -17.00 -20.74
N PHE A 472 -18.59 -16.31 -21.28
CA PHE A 472 -17.21 -16.78 -21.21
C PHE A 472 -16.65 -16.80 -19.78
N PHE A 473 -17.00 -15.82 -18.95
CA PHE A 473 -16.55 -15.70 -17.56
C PHE A 473 -17.50 -16.36 -16.56
N GLY A 474 -18.80 -16.42 -16.85
CA GLY A 474 -19.79 -17.09 -16.01
C GLY A 474 -19.61 -18.61 -15.95
N TYR A 475 -19.97 -19.21 -14.82
CA TYR A 475 -19.81 -20.64 -14.62
C TYR A 475 -20.79 -21.19 -13.59
N VAL A 476 -21.11 -22.47 -13.73
CA VAL A 476 -21.80 -23.24 -12.68
C VAL A 476 -20.87 -24.35 -12.23
N TRP A 477 -20.71 -24.57 -10.93
CA TRP A 477 -19.78 -25.56 -10.37
C TRP A 477 -19.97 -27.00 -10.90
N LYS A 478 -21.18 -27.32 -11.35
CA LYS A 478 -21.54 -28.62 -11.93
C LYS A 478 -21.19 -28.74 -13.42
N ASP A 479 -20.90 -27.64 -14.12
CA ASP A 479 -20.39 -27.68 -15.49
C ASP A 479 -18.93 -28.12 -15.48
N ARG A 480 -18.77 -29.44 -15.60
CA ARG A 480 -17.46 -30.09 -15.58
C ARG A 480 -16.55 -29.63 -16.71
N ASN A 481 -17.11 -29.23 -17.85
CA ASN A 481 -16.32 -28.79 -18.99
C ASN A 481 -15.76 -27.39 -18.71
N LYS A 482 -16.59 -26.47 -18.20
CA LYS A 482 -16.14 -25.14 -17.80
C LYS A 482 -15.08 -25.20 -16.69
N MET A 483 -15.24 -26.12 -15.72
CA MET A 483 -14.24 -26.34 -14.66
C MET A 483 -12.89 -26.82 -15.22
N THR A 484 -12.88 -27.77 -16.16
CA THR A 484 -11.61 -28.22 -16.79
C THR A 484 -11.00 -27.15 -17.68
N THR A 485 -11.79 -26.33 -18.37
CA THR A 485 -11.27 -25.19 -19.13
C THR A 485 -10.57 -24.17 -18.22
N ILE A 486 -11.18 -23.76 -17.10
CA ILE A 486 -10.57 -22.81 -16.16
C ILE A 486 -9.29 -23.39 -15.56
N LEU A 487 -9.33 -24.65 -15.11
CA LEU A 487 -8.14 -25.37 -14.65
C LEU A 487 -7.03 -25.36 -15.72
N GLY A 488 -7.38 -25.65 -16.96
CA GLY A 488 -6.41 -25.73 -18.05
C GLY A 488 -5.75 -24.39 -18.37
N ILE A 489 -6.50 -23.29 -18.30
CA ILE A 489 -5.95 -21.93 -18.43
C ILE A 489 -4.95 -21.66 -17.30
N HIS A 490 -5.31 -21.96 -16.05
CA HIS A 490 -4.41 -21.76 -14.91
C HIS A 490 -3.16 -22.62 -14.99
N LEU A 491 -3.25 -23.87 -15.47
CA LEU A 491 -2.09 -24.73 -15.70
C LEU A 491 -1.13 -24.13 -16.73
N ILE A 492 -1.64 -23.54 -17.82
CA ILE A 492 -0.79 -22.84 -18.80
C ILE A 492 -0.08 -21.66 -18.14
N LEU A 493 -0.79 -20.85 -17.34
CA LEU A 493 -0.20 -19.70 -16.64
C LEU A 493 0.90 -20.14 -15.63
N LEU A 494 0.67 -21.22 -14.89
CA LEU A 494 1.68 -21.82 -14.01
C LEU A 494 2.90 -22.33 -14.80
N GLY A 495 2.66 -22.94 -15.96
CA GLY A 495 3.74 -23.39 -16.84
C GLY A 495 4.59 -22.24 -17.37
N ILE A 496 3.96 -21.12 -17.76
CA ILE A 496 4.68 -19.88 -18.10
C ILE A 496 5.50 -19.38 -16.91
N GLY A 497 4.93 -19.39 -15.70
CA GLY A 497 5.65 -19.05 -14.46
C GLY A 497 6.92 -19.87 -14.24
N ALA A 498 6.86 -21.19 -14.45
CA ALA A 498 8.05 -22.05 -14.36
C ALA A 498 9.12 -21.67 -15.40
N PHE A 499 8.71 -21.36 -16.64
CA PHE A 499 9.65 -20.91 -17.67
C PHE A 499 10.25 -19.52 -17.40
N LEU A 500 9.59 -18.64 -16.65
CA LEU A 500 10.20 -17.36 -16.25
C LEU A 500 11.45 -17.57 -15.39
N LEU A 501 11.46 -18.57 -14.50
CA LEU A 501 12.66 -18.94 -13.74
C LEU A 501 13.76 -19.48 -14.66
N VAL A 502 13.41 -20.34 -15.63
CA VAL A 502 14.35 -20.84 -16.64
C VAL A 502 14.98 -19.69 -17.42
N LEU A 503 14.17 -18.74 -17.88
CA LEU A 503 14.65 -17.57 -18.61
C LEU A 503 15.58 -16.70 -17.75
N LYS A 504 15.27 -16.53 -16.46
CA LYS A 504 16.14 -15.83 -15.49
C LYS A 504 17.52 -16.48 -15.41
N ALA A 505 17.55 -17.81 -15.22
CA ALA A 505 18.78 -18.57 -15.04
C ALA A 505 19.64 -18.66 -16.33
N LEU A 506 19.03 -18.72 -17.51
CA LEU A 506 19.75 -18.85 -18.78
C LEU A 506 20.19 -17.50 -19.35
N TYR A 507 19.29 -16.53 -19.38
CA TYR A 507 19.46 -15.33 -20.21
C TYR A 507 19.67 -14.07 -19.36
N PHE A 508 18.95 -13.92 -18.26
CA PHE A 508 18.90 -12.67 -17.48
C PHE A 508 19.80 -12.72 -16.25
N GLY A 509 21.11 -12.83 -16.48
CA GLY A 509 22.14 -12.70 -15.44
C GLY A 509 22.45 -13.97 -14.64
N GLY A 510 21.59 -15.00 -14.67
CA GLY A 510 21.82 -16.23 -13.92
C GLY A 510 21.11 -16.27 -12.58
N VAL A 511 21.51 -17.19 -11.70
CA VAL A 511 21.03 -17.31 -10.31
C VAL A 511 22.23 -17.55 -9.40
N TYR A 512 22.06 -17.39 -8.08
CA TYR A 512 23.14 -17.61 -7.14
C TYR A 512 23.41 -19.12 -6.97
N ASP A 513 24.66 -19.52 -7.13
CA ASP A 513 25.13 -20.89 -6.93
C ASP A 513 26.11 -20.95 -5.77
N THR A 514 25.69 -21.52 -4.64
CA THR A 514 26.57 -21.77 -3.49
C THR A 514 27.68 -22.78 -3.82
N TRP A 515 27.45 -23.66 -4.80
CA TRP A 515 28.39 -24.71 -5.23
C TRP A 515 29.36 -24.26 -6.32
N ALA A 516 29.40 -22.96 -6.64
CA ALA A 516 30.33 -22.43 -7.62
C ALA A 516 31.79 -22.73 -7.21
N PRO A 517 32.65 -23.22 -8.15
CA PRO A 517 34.03 -23.54 -7.83
C PRO A 517 34.81 -22.31 -7.33
N GLY A 518 35.34 -22.38 -6.10
CA GLY A 518 36.07 -21.27 -5.47
C GLY A 518 35.23 -20.42 -4.50
N GLY A 519 33.97 -20.78 -4.29
CA GLY A 519 33.02 -20.10 -3.39
C GLY A 519 31.78 -19.62 -4.15
N GLY A 520 30.66 -19.49 -3.44
CA GLY A 520 29.37 -19.21 -4.07
C GLY A 520 29.34 -17.92 -4.88
N ASP A 521 28.71 -17.92 -6.06
CA ASP A 521 28.62 -16.75 -6.94
C ASP A 521 27.39 -16.82 -7.85
N VAL A 522 27.01 -15.69 -8.45
CA VAL A 522 25.95 -15.64 -9.46
C VAL A 522 26.48 -16.17 -10.79
N ARG A 523 25.85 -17.23 -11.32
CA ARG A 523 26.20 -17.76 -12.65
C ARG A 523 24.99 -18.04 -13.52
N LYS A 524 25.22 -17.95 -14.83
CA LYS A 524 24.29 -18.45 -15.84
C LYS A 524 24.35 -19.97 -15.90
N ILE A 525 23.18 -20.61 -16.06
CA ILE A 525 23.08 -22.05 -16.23
C ILE A 525 22.99 -22.35 -17.72
N THR A 526 24.03 -22.96 -18.27
CA THR A 526 24.16 -23.20 -19.73
C THR A 526 23.87 -24.63 -20.13
N ASN A 527 24.06 -25.60 -19.22
CA ASN A 527 23.96 -27.03 -19.51
C ASN A 527 22.88 -27.69 -18.66
N LEU A 528 21.61 -27.51 -19.02
CA LEU A 528 20.48 -28.05 -18.26
C LEU A 528 20.42 -29.57 -18.25
N THR A 529 20.06 -30.15 -17.09
CA THR A 529 19.72 -31.56 -17.01
C THR A 529 18.33 -31.80 -17.59
N LEU A 530 18.29 -32.23 -18.86
CA LEU A 530 17.04 -32.59 -19.54
C LEU A 530 16.78 -34.11 -19.54
N ASN A 531 17.71 -34.91 -19.02
CA ASN A 531 17.58 -36.35 -18.97
C ASN A 531 16.43 -36.75 -18.01
N PRO A 532 15.33 -37.35 -18.51
CA PRO A 532 14.19 -37.69 -17.67
C PRO A 532 14.52 -38.71 -16.58
N SER A 533 15.51 -39.59 -16.82
CA SER A 533 15.89 -40.58 -15.80
C SER A 533 16.47 -39.93 -14.54
N VAL A 534 17.13 -38.78 -14.66
CA VAL A 534 17.61 -38.00 -13.52
C VAL A 534 16.45 -37.24 -12.88
N ILE A 535 15.74 -36.41 -13.67
CA ILE A 535 14.67 -35.54 -13.17
C ILE A 535 13.54 -36.32 -12.49
N PHE A 536 13.02 -37.38 -13.13
CA PHE A 536 11.99 -38.22 -12.52
C PHE A 536 12.56 -39.22 -11.51
N GLY A 537 13.88 -39.45 -11.54
CA GLY A 537 14.59 -40.25 -10.54
C GLY A 537 14.42 -39.67 -9.13
N TYR A 538 14.54 -38.34 -8.98
CA TYR A 538 14.30 -37.65 -7.70
C TYR A 538 12.93 -37.94 -7.11
N LEU A 539 11.88 -38.00 -7.95
CA LEU A 539 10.51 -38.26 -7.49
C LEU A 539 10.33 -39.67 -6.91
N LEU A 540 11.23 -40.61 -7.25
CA LEU A 540 11.19 -42.00 -6.81
C LEU A 540 12.18 -42.30 -5.67
N LYS A 541 13.01 -41.33 -5.26
CA LYS A 541 13.93 -41.48 -4.13
C LYS A 541 13.16 -41.63 -2.82
N SER A 542 13.77 -42.39 -1.90
CA SER A 542 13.26 -42.54 -0.54
C SER A 542 13.27 -41.20 0.21
N PRO A 543 12.25 -40.87 1.03
CA PRO A 543 12.24 -39.64 1.83
C PRO A 543 13.06 -39.73 3.12
N PHE A 544 13.70 -40.87 3.40
CA PHE A 544 14.50 -41.08 4.61
C PHE A 544 15.95 -40.58 4.45
N GLY A 545 16.71 -40.61 5.55
CA GLY A 545 18.12 -40.18 5.60
C GLY A 545 19.00 -40.85 4.54
N GLY A 546 20.00 -40.13 4.05
CA GLY A 546 20.86 -40.51 2.92
C GLY A 546 20.24 -40.34 1.52
N GLU A 547 18.90 -40.28 1.40
CA GLU A 547 18.21 -40.22 0.11
C GLU A 547 17.46 -38.91 -0.11
N GLY A 548 16.57 -38.52 0.83
CA GLY A 548 15.97 -37.18 0.88
C GLY A 548 14.96 -36.80 -0.21
N TRP A 549 14.35 -37.75 -0.93
CA TRP A 549 13.38 -37.49 -2.01
C TRP A 549 13.82 -36.32 -2.93
N ILE A 550 12.94 -35.37 -3.27
CA ILE A 550 13.28 -34.17 -4.05
C ILE A 550 14.05 -33.12 -3.26
N VAL A 551 14.09 -33.19 -1.92
CA VAL A 551 14.85 -32.25 -1.06
C VAL A 551 16.36 -32.44 -1.28
N SER A 552 16.76 -33.59 -1.81
CA SER A 552 18.16 -33.92 -2.09
C SER A 552 18.76 -33.30 -3.35
N VAL A 553 18.01 -32.50 -4.11
CA VAL A 553 18.54 -31.81 -5.30
C VAL A 553 19.71 -30.91 -4.90
N ASP A 554 20.89 -31.17 -5.46
CA ASP A 554 22.14 -30.57 -5.02
C ASP A 554 22.83 -29.68 -6.06
N ASP A 555 22.32 -29.60 -7.30
CA ASP A 555 22.82 -28.67 -8.31
C ASP A 555 21.71 -27.86 -9.02
N LEU A 556 22.12 -26.75 -9.64
CA LEU A 556 21.22 -25.82 -10.32
C LEU A 556 20.79 -26.32 -11.71
N GLU A 557 21.60 -27.14 -12.36
CA GLU A 557 21.29 -27.76 -13.65
C GLU A 557 20.03 -28.64 -13.56
N ASP A 558 19.90 -29.40 -12.47
CA ASP A 558 18.77 -30.24 -12.14
C ASP A 558 17.55 -29.40 -11.71
N ILE A 559 17.74 -28.37 -10.90
CA ILE A 559 16.65 -27.45 -10.52
C ILE A 559 16.05 -26.81 -11.77
N ILE A 560 16.87 -26.17 -12.61
CA ILE A 560 16.37 -25.48 -13.80
C ILE A 560 15.85 -26.48 -14.85
N GLY A 561 16.51 -27.63 -15.03
CA GLY A 561 16.04 -28.71 -15.90
C GLY A 561 14.68 -29.27 -15.47
N GLY A 562 14.45 -29.44 -14.16
CA GLY A 562 13.16 -29.83 -13.60
C GLY A 562 12.06 -28.81 -13.90
N HIS A 563 12.36 -27.52 -13.84
CA HIS A 563 11.40 -26.46 -14.18
C HIS A 563 11.06 -26.42 -15.68
N VAL A 564 11.98 -26.82 -16.57
CA VAL A 564 11.67 -27.02 -18.00
C VAL A 564 10.66 -28.14 -18.19
N TRP A 565 10.86 -29.28 -17.52
CA TRP A 565 9.90 -30.39 -17.56
C TRP A 565 8.55 -30.00 -16.97
N LEU A 566 8.53 -29.37 -15.79
CA LEU A 566 7.30 -28.91 -15.14
C LEU A 566 6.54 -27.90 -16.00
N GLY A 567 7.23 -26.90 -16.55
CA GLY A 567 6.64 -25.90 -17.44
C GLY A 567 5.98 -26.55 -18.64
N SER A 568 6.67 -27.51 -19.26
CA SER A 568 6.15 -28.26 -20.42
C SER A 568 4.93 -29.13 -20.07
N ILE A 569 4.99 -29.85 -18.94
CA ILE A 569 3.89 -30.70 -18.45
C ILE A 569 2.66 -29.85 -18.14
N CYS A 570 2.83 -28.72 -17.46
CA CYS A 570 1.74 -27.81 -17.13
C CYS A 570 1.07 -27.21 -18.38
N ILE A 571 1.85 -26.75 -19.38
CA ILE A 571 1.29 -26.22 -20.62
C ILE A 571 0.54 -27.30 -21.40
N LEU A 572 1.15 -28.46 -21.61
CA LEU A 572 0.51 -29.57 -22.33
C LEU A 572 -0.73 -30.10 -21.60
N GLY A 573 -0.65 -30.25 -20.28
CA GLY A 573 -1.78 -30.63 -19.42
C GLY A 573 -2.89 -29.59 -19.45
N GLY A 574 -2.54 -28.30 -19.49
CA GLY A 574 -3.51 -27.23 -19.59
C GLY A 574 -4.25 -27.22 -20.94
N ILE A 575 -3.52 -27.38 -22.05
CA ILE A 575 -4.11 -27.56 -23.39
C ILE A 575 -5.02 -28.80 -23.40
N TRP A 576 -4.56 -29.91 -22.84
CA TRP A 576 -5.36 -31.12 -22.72
C TRP A 576 -6.67 -30.87 -21.97
N HIS A 577 -6.65 -30.21 -20.81
CA HIS A 577 -7.84 -29.93 -20.01
C HIS A 577 -8.79 -28.91 -20.64
N ILE A 578 -8.30 -28.01 -21.48
CA ILE A 578 -9.13 -27.10 -22.29
C ILE A 578 -9.85 -27.87 -23.40
N LEU A 579 -9.16 -28.80 -24.06
CA LEU A 579 -9.66 -29.52 -25.24
C LEU A 579 -10.46 -30.79 -24.89
N THR A 580 -10.42 -31.24 -23.65
CA THR A 580 -11.06 -32.48 -23.21
C THR A 580 -12.06 -32.26 -22.08
N LYS A 581 -12.83 -33.30 -21.78
CA LYS A 581 -13.82 -33.32 -20.70
C LYS A 581 -13.62 -34.56 -19.83
N PRO A 582 -14.01 -34.53 -18.54
CA PRO A 582 -13.79 -35.66 -17.63
C PRO A 582 -14.38 -36.98 -18.14
N PHE A 583 -13.55 -38.01 -18.19
CA PHE A 583 -13.94 -39.36 -18.58
C PHE A 583 -14.96 -39.98 -17.61
N ALA A 584 -15.64 -41.03 -18.05
CA ALA A 584 -16.71 -41.67 -17.29
C ALA A 584 -16.27 -42.17 -15.91
N TRP A 585 -15.04 -42.70 -15.79
CA TRP A 585 -14.52 -43.16 -14.50
C TRP A 585 -14.26 -41.99 -13.54
N ALA A 586 -13.69 -40.87 -14.03
CA ALA A 586 -13.43 -39.69 -13.22
C ALA A 586 -14.74 -39.07 -12.71
N ARG A 587 -15.77 -39.01 -13.56
CA ARG A 587 -17.11 -38.52 -13.17
C ARG A 587 -17.73 -39.33 -12.03
N ARG A 588 -17.40 -40.62 -11.90
CA ARG A 588 -17.89 -41.50 -10.83
C ARG A 588 -17.02 -41.46 -9.56
N ALA A 589 -15.76 -41.08 -9.70
CA ALA A 589 -14.80 -41.08 -8.59
C ALA A 589 -14.84 -39.78 -7.75
N PHE A 590 -15.17 -38.65 -8.38
CA PHE A 590 -15.13 -37.34 -7.72
C PHE A 590 -16.50 -36.75 -7.43
N VAL A 591 -16.57 -35.92 -6.38
CA VAL A 591 -17.69 -35.02 -6.10
C VAL A 591 -17.48 -33.71 -6.88
N TRP A 592 -18.54 -33.23 -7.54
CA TRP A 592 -18.51 -32.09 -8.47
C TRP A 592 -19.30 -30.89 -7.90
N SER A 593 -18.68 -30.19 -6.95
CA SER A 593 -19.21 -28.96 -6.31
C SER A 593 -18.06 -28.01 -5.97
N GLY A 594 -18.36 -26.71 -5.80
CA GLY A 594 -17.34 -25.71 -5.44
C GLY A 594 -16.62 -26.04 -4.13
N GLU A 595 -17.36 -26.50 -3.12
CA GLU A 595 -16.78 -26.94 -1.83
C GLU A 595 -15.86 -28.16 -1.99
N ALA A 596 -16.23 -29.13 -2.81
CA ALA A 596 -15.38 -30.29 -3.08
C ALA A 596 -14.08 -29.88 -3.77
N TYR A 597 -14.14 -28.99 -4.79
CA TYR A 597 -12.95 -28.48 -5.45
C TYR A 597 -12.03 -27.71 -4.50
N LEU A 598 -12.61 -26.88 -3.61
CA LEU A 598 -11.85 -26.21 -2.55
C LEU A 598 -11.17 -27.23 -1.63
N SER A 599 -11.86 -28.30 -1.23
CA SER A 599 -11.29 -29.35 -0.37
C SER A 599 -10.10 -30.08 -1.01
N TYR A 600 -10.16 -30.35 -2.32
CA TYR A 600 -9.04 -30.99 -3.03
C TYR A 600 -7.80 -30.09 -3.05
N SER A 601 -8.00 -28.79 -3.30
CA SER A 601 -6.94 -27.79 -3.26
C SER A 601 -6.35 -27.63 -1.86
N LEU A 602 -7.17 -27.66 -0.80
CA LEU A 602 -6.70 -27.62 0.59
C LEU A 602 -5.82 -28.84 0.92
N GLY A 603 -6.22 -30.03 0.47
CA GLY A 603 -5.41 -31.25 0.59
C GLY A 603 -4.05 -31.11 -0.09
N ALA A 604 -4.02 -30.59 -1.32
CA ALA A 604 -2.78 -30.35 -2.05
C ALA A 604 -1.88 -29.30 -1.37
N LEU A 605 -2.43 -28.16 -0.96
CA LEU A 605 -1.69 -27.10 -0.28
C LEU A 605 -1.11 -27.55 1.07
N SER A 606 -1.81 -28.43 1.80
CA SER A 606 -1.27 -29.02 3.02
C SER A 606 -0.01 -29.83 2.75
N VAL A 607 -0.01 -30.65 1.70
CA VAL A 607 1.19 -31.41 1.29
C VAL A 607 2.30 -30.46 0.84
N PHE A 608 1.99 -29.42 0.07
CA PHE A 608 2.99 -28.40 -0.33
C PHE A 608 3.65 -27.75 0.88
N GLY A 609 2.88 -27.42 1.94
CA GLY A 609 3.41 -26.88 3.18
C GLY A 609 4.39 -27.83 3.88
N PHE A 610 4.09 -29.12 3.97
CA PHE A 610 5.00 -30.11 4.54
C PHE A 610 6.29 -30.26 3.72
N ILE A 611 6.18 -30.25 2.40
CA ILE A 611 7.34 -30.31 1.51
C ILE A 611 8.22 -29.07 1.68
N ALA A 612 7.64 -27.87 1.64
CA ALA A 612 8.36 -26.62 1.83
C ALA A 612 9.06 -26.55 3.20
N CYS A 613 8.41 -27.05 4.25
CA CYS A 613 8.99 -27.14 5.59
C CYS A 613 10.27 -28.00 5.60
N CYS A 614 10.28 -29.13 4.90
CA CYS A 614 11.47 -29.97 4.81
C CYS A 614 12.56 -29.34 3.92
N PHE A 615 12.17 -28.71 2.80
CA PHE A 615 13.11 -28.05 1.89
C PHE A 615 13.94 -26.99 2.59
N VAL A 616 13.30 -26.01 3.23
CA VAL A 616 14.01 -24.91 3.90
C VAL A 616 14.84 -25.38 5.09
N TRP A 617 14.52 -26.54 5.66
CA TRP A 617 15.25 -27.09 6.81
C TRP A 617 16.52 -27.85 6.43
N PHE A 618 16.55 -28.49 5.26
CA PHE A 618 17.63 -29.42 4.87
C PHE A 618 18.39 -29.01 3.61
N ASN A 619 17.74 -28.41 2.62
CA ASN A 619 18.38 -28.12 1.33
C ASN A 619 19.12 -26.80 1.38
N ASN A 620 20.43 -26.81 1.15
CA ASN A 620 21.27 -25.62 1.08
C ASN A 620 21.60 -25.17 -0.35
N THR A 621 21.13 -25.88 -1.38
CA THR A 621 21.30 -25.47 -2.79
C THR A 621 20.28 -24.39 -3.19
N ALA A 622 18.99 -24.65 -2.97
CA ALA A 622 17.90 -23.72 -3.24
C ALA A 622 17.69 -22.70 -2.10
N TYR A 623 18.23 -22.98 -0.92
CA TYR A 623 18.30 -22.06 0.22
C TYR A 623 19.76 -21.87 0.67
N PRO A 624 20.56 -21.09 -0.07
CA PRO A 624 21.98 -20.88 0.23
C PRO A 624 22.22 -20.42 1.67
N SER A 625 23.10 -21.10 2.39
CA SER A 625 23.39 -20.82 3.80
C SER A 625 23.97 -19.41 4.02
N GLU A 626 24.55 -18.81 2.98
CA GLU A 626 25.00 -17.41 2.96
C GLU A 626 23.84 -16.42 3.22
N PHE A 627 22.63 -16.76 2.79
CA PHE A 627 21.44 -15.90 2.96
C PHE A 627 20.53 -16.36 4.10
N TYR A 628 20.33 -17.67 4.24
CA TYR A 628 19.37 -18.25 5.19
C TYR A 628 20.00 -18.72 6.51
N GLY A 629 21.32 -18.71 6.61
CA GLY A 629 22.08 -19.27 7.72
C GLY A 629 22.27 -20.78 7.57
N PRO A 630 23.19 -21.38 8.34
CA PRO A 630 23.47 -22.80 8.24
C PRO A 630 22.27 -23.62 8.67
N THR A 631 22.03 -24.73 7.99
CA THR A 631 21.02 -25.72 8.42
C THR A 631 21.38 -26.31 9.79
N GLY A 632 20.42 -26.95 10.46
CA GLY A 632 20.68 -27.67 11.71
C GLY A 632 21.82 -28.71 11.59
N PRO A 633 21.77 -29.61 10.59
CA PRO A 633 22.87 -30.54 10.29
C PRO A 633 24.21 -29.83 10.01
N GLU A 634 24.19 -28.74 9.25
CA GLU A 634 25.37 -27.96 8.88
C GLU A 634 26.08 -27.33 10.09
N ALA A 635 25.32 -26.65 10.95
CA ALA A 635 25.87 -26.06 12.17
C ALA A 635 26.49 -27.12 13.10
N SER A 636 25.88 -28.31 13.20
CA SER A 636 26.39 -29.40 14.03
C SER A 636 27.72 -29.95 13.50
N GLN A 637 27.84 -30.13 12.20
CA GLN A 637 29.08 -30.58 11.56
C GLN A 637 30.17 -29.51 11.60
N ALA A 638 29.81 -28.23 11.41
CA ALA A 638 30.73 -27.10 11.52
C ALA A 638 31.36 -26.98 12.92
N GLN A 639 30.58 -27.27 13.96
CA GLN A 639 31.10 -27.35 15.33
C GLN A 639 32.17 -28.45 15.44
N ALA A 640 31.87 -29.68 15.01
CA ALA A 640 32.82 -30.79 15.09
C ALA A 640 34.11 -30.51 14.31
N PHE A 641 33.99 -29.94 13.11
CA PHE A 641 35.12 -29.52 12.29
C PHE A 641 35.99 -28.47 13.01
N THR A 642 35.38 -27.45 13.61
CA THR A 642 36.09 -26.38 14.33
C THR A 642 36.97 -26.94 15.45
N PHE A 643 36.42 -27.84 16.27
CA PHE A 643 37.17 -28.47 17.35
C PHE A 643 38.24 -29.43 16.85
N LEU A 644 37.97 -30.18 15.78
CA LEU A 644 38.97 -31.05 15.14
C LEU A 644 40.17 -30.23 14.67
N VAL A 645 39.95 -29.16 13.91
CA VAL A 645 41.02 -28.29 13.38
C VAL A 645 41.81 -27.64 14.51
N ARG A 646 41.12 -27.11 15.52
CA ARG A 646 41.77 -26.50 16.69
C ARG A 646 42.67 -27.50 17.41
N ASP A 647 42.15 -28.68 17.73
CA ASP A 647 42.90 -29.67 18.52
C ASP A 647 44.04 -30.29 17.70
N GLN A 648 43.87 -30.43 16.39
CA GLN A 648 44.94 -30.82 15.48
C GLN A 648 46.07 -29.77 15.47
N ARG A 649 45.73 -28.47 15.42
CA ARG A 649 46.72 -27.38 15.52
C ARG A 649 47.43 -27.35 16.88
N LEU A 650 46.79 -27.86 17.94
CA LEU A 650 47.39 -28.06 19.26
C LEU A 650 48.21 -29.36 19.36
N GLY A 651 48.33 -30.13 18.27
CA GLY A 651 49.17 -31.33 18.20
C GLY A 651 48.45 -32.65 18.51
N ALA A 652 47.13 -32.66 18.63
CA ALA A 652 46.39 -33.91 18.82
C ALA A 652 46.32 -34.73 17.52
N ASN A 653 46.64 -36.03 17.60
CA ASN A 653 46.44 -36.97 16.48
C ASN A 653 44.97 -37.37 16.37
N VAL A 654 44.18 -36.55 15.67
CA VAL A 654 42.72 -36.66 15.58
C VAL A 654 42.21 -38.02 15.05
N GLY A 655 42.99 -38.71 14.20
CA GLY A 655 42.63 -40.03 13.68
C GLY A 655 42.82 -41.21 14.66
N SER A 656 43.53 -40.99 15.77
CA SER A 656 43.78 -42.00 16.81
C SER A 656 43.23 -41.59 18.19
N ALA A 657 42.67 -40.40 18.31
CA ALA A 657 42.16 -39.88 19.56
C ALA A 657 40.84 -40.58 19.94
N GLN A 658 40.90 -41.48 20.92
CA GLN A 658 39.74 -42.20 21.43
C GLN A 658 38.93 -41.33 22.40
N GLY A 659 37.60 -41.31 22.22
CA GLY A 659 36.65 -40.65 23.12
C GLY A 659 36.25 -41.54 24.30
N PRO A 660 35.50 -41.00 25.28
CA PRO A 660 35.13 -41.71 26.50
C PRO A 660 34.27 -42.97 26.28
N THR A 661 33.52 -43.04 25.19
CA THR A 661 32.65 -44.17 24.84
C THR A 661 33.38 -45.31 24.14
N GLY A 662 34.68 -45.17 23.88
CA GLY A 662 35.47 -46.11 23.12
C GLY A 662 35.48 -45.87 21.60
N LEU A 663 34.57 -45.04 21.08
CA LEU A 663 34.59 -44.55 19.70
C LEU A 663 35.63 -43.45 19.50
N GLY A 664 35.99 -43.14 18.25
CA GLY A 664 36.88 -42.02 17.95
C GLY A 664 36.24 -40.68 18.34
N LYS A 665 37.03 -39.82 18.99
CA LYS A 665 36.55 -38.53 19.53
C LYS A 665 36.17 -37.55 18.42
N TYR A 666 36.97 -37.52 17.35
CA TYR A 666 36.80 -36.57 16.24
C TYR A 666 36.32 -37.25 14.96
N LEU A 667 36.81 -38.47 14.68
CA LEU A 667 36.49 -39.23 13.48
C LEU A 667 36.05 -40.65 13.85
N MET A 668 35.01 -41.16 13.18
CA MET A 668 34.51 -42.52 13.30
C MET A 668 34.00 -43.04 11.95
N ARG A 669 33.42 -44.25 11.92
CA ARG A 669 32.81 -44.80 10.71
C ARG A 669 31.29 -44.67 10.75
N SER A 670 30.69 -44.38 9.59
CA SER A 670 29.26 -44.55 9.36
C SER A 670 28.87 -46.04 9.45
N PRO A 671 27.55 -46.37 9.45
CA PRO A 671 27.09 -47.75 9.35
C PRO A 671 27.56 -48.50 8.08
N THR A 672 27.91 -47.77 7.01
CA THR A 672 28.37 -48.30 5.71
C THR A 672 29.88 -48.20 5.51
N GLY A 673 30.60 -47.59 6.44
CA GLY A 673 32.06 -47.63 6.52
C GLY A 673 32.78 -46.35 6.08
N GLU A 674 32.08 -45.32 5.61
CA GLU A 674 32.63 -44.00 5.32
C GLU A 674 33.21 -43.34 6.59
N VAL A 675 34.22 -42.49 6.42
CA VAL A 675 34.78 -41.70 7.52
C VAL A 675 33.90 -40.49 7.77
N ILE A 676 33.44 -40.33 9.01
CA ILE A 676 32.51 -39.26 9.43
C ILE A 676 33.01 -38.61 10.71
N PHE A 677 32.43 -37.46 11.09
CA PHE A 677 32.69 -36.85 12.38
C PHE A 677 32.12 -37.68 13.55
N GLY A 678 32.85 -37.67 14.67
CA GLY A 678 32.47 -38.31 15.92
C GLY A 678 31.52 -37.47 16.79
N GLY A 679 31.00 -38.08 17.86
CA GLY A 679 30.04 -37.42 18.76
C GLY A 679 28.60 -37.46 18.25
N GLU A 680 27.73 -36.60 18.79
CA GLU A 680 26.29 -36.64 18.44
C GLU A 680 25.99 -36.31 16.97
N THR A 681 26.91 -35.61 16.30
CA THR A 681 26.80 -35.24 14.89
C THR A 681 26.96 -36.45 13.94
N MET A 682 27.24 -37.65 14.46
CA MET A 682 27.21 -38.88 13.66
C MET A 682 25.86 -39.09 12.93
N ARG A 683 24.77 -38.51 13.45
CA ARG A 683 23.43 -38.55 12.82
C ARG A 683 23.28 -37.63 11.61
N PHE A 684 24.22 -36.70 11.40
CA PHE A 684 24.20 -35.69 10.33
C PHE A 684 25.32 -35.92 9.30
N TRP A 685 25.77 -37.16 9.17
CA TRP A 685 26.83 -37.55 8.24
C TRP A 685 26.43 -37.44 6.77
N ASP A 686 25.13 -37.35 6.47
CA ASP A 686 24.59 -37.14 5.12
C ASP A 686 24.73 -35.69 4.62
N LEU A 687 25.12 -34.75 5.50
CA LEU A 687 25.32 -33.35 5.12
C LEU A 687 26.34 -33.23 3.99
N ARG A 688 26.03 -32.38 3.01
CA ARG A 688 27.01 -31.82 2.09
C ARG A 688 26.96 -30.29 2.17
N ALA A 689 28.13 -29.65 2.21
CA ALA A 689 28.29 -28.20 2.13
C ALA A 689 29.57 -27.89 1.32
N PRO A 690 29.63 -26.73 0.62
CA PRO A 690 30.78 -26.33 -0.20
C PRO A 690 32.06 -25.98 0.58
#